data_AF-A0A2K8VA47-F1
#
_entry.id   AF-A0A2K8VA47-F1
#
_cell.length_a   1.000
_cell.length_b   1.000
_cell.length_c   1.000
_cell.angle_alpha   90.00
_cell.angle_beta   90.00
_cell.angle_gamma   90.00
#
_symmetry.space_group_name_H-M   'P 1'
#
loop_
_entity.id
_entity.type
_entity.pdbx_description
1 polymer ?
#
loop_
_entity_poly.entity_id
_entity_poly.type
_entity_poly.pdbx_seq_one_letter_code
_entity_poly.pdbx_strand_id
1 'polypeptide(L)'
;MKTITINIRIVVSFLLIFVSVKSVHANTKNDDNLNSGKSKILTIVNIPDTNFKNVLLNHTPTIDTNGDNEIQITEAESFTGIISANSASISDLTGIEAFINLSELNVADNNITILDISSNINLTSVSCNRNSITSLKALSNSLLNFLNCSENNLSSIDISGATGLRTLLISDANITSIDITNSTDLQVFECSKNQLTSIDISKNTSLQIFKCDENLLTSVDVSKNLDLTNLTCNTNQLTTIDVSLNINLRSLVCAVNELTSLDISKNTQLRTLNFSVNDLTTIDLSNNIQLQTLYCNGNQFTSIDLTNNTNLVEFTCDSNQLTALDLSVNSALRTLSCVSNQLASLNLANGNNSNMTQMFAGTNASLSCVQIDAGFTPPTDGTWLKDSTASYGDNCITKYALTLNATNGSINTNPNATTNEFNAGTEVTLLAIPNTGYIFDSWSGDITGATNPVNITMDADKTVTANFSLAPIVNIPDTNFKNALVNNSSINTNSDSEIQLTEALNYSSSINVSNESISDLTGIEAFENITSLICFSNTIASLDLSSNTELVNLYCYNNQISDLDLSSNSKLIELDARNNSLSSLNLANGENGNIAVMEVNNNSSLGCIQIDAGFTPPNDGTWVKDSTASYSENCIATASVINLEYNNAILIYPNPMKNSIQIESKSSEYEIDSIEIYNILGMKVVSTDDKIINVTGLTKGIYLVKLKDLKGKIALRKMIKE
;
A
#
# COMPACT_ATOMS: atom_id res chain seq x y z
N MET A 1 -6.37 -32.51 -69.65
CA MET A 1 -7.68 -33.14 -69.97
C MET A 1 -8.60 -32.84 -68.81
N LYS A 2 -9.77 -32.18 -68.90
CA LYS A 2 -10.67 -31.86 -69.99
C LYS A 2 -11.04 -30.37 -69.94
N THR A 3 -11.17 -29.84 -71.14
CA THR A 3 -11.60 -28.51 -71.55
C THR A 3 -13.09 -28.31 -71.30
N ILE A 4 -13.50 -27.21 -70.65
CA ILE A 4 -14.80 -26.57 -70.88
C ILE A 4 -14.53 -25.08 -71.06
N THR A 5 -14.71 -24.65 -72.30
CA THR A 5 -14.57 -23.29 -72.80
C THR A 5 -15.90 -22.57 -72.60
N ILE A 6 -15.93 -21.53 -71.76
CA ILE A 6 -17.03 -20.55 -71.77
C ILE A 6 -16.45 -19.25 -72.31
N ASN A 7 -16.93 -18.90 -73.49
CA ASN A 7 -16.53 -17.77 -74.32
C ASN A 7 -17.54 -16.65 -74.05
N ILE A 8 -17.20 -15.67 -73.22
CA ILE A 8 -17.97 -14.43 -73.08
C ILE A 8 -17.03 -13.29 -73.48
N ARG A 9 -17.23 -12.83 -74.72
CA ARG A 9 -16.73 -11.56 -75.25
C ARG A 9 -17.25 -10.43 -74.37
N ILE A 10 -16.37 -9.78 -73.60
CA ILE A 10 -16.63 -8.43 -73.11
C ILE A 10 -16.26 -7.48 -74.23
N VAL A 11 -17.30 -6.87 -74.81
CA VAL A 11 -17.22 -5.80 -75.79
C VAL A 11 -16.69 -4.56 -75.09
N VAL A 12 -15.57 -4.03 -75.56
CA VAL A 12 -15.14 -2.66 -75.29
C VAL A 12 -16.10 -1.75 -76.04
N SER A 13 -17.13 -1.27 -75.34
CA SER A 13 -18.02 -0.22 -75.84
C SER A 13 -17.48 1.14 -75.38
N PHE A 14 -16.68 1.78 -76.23
CA PHE A 14 -16.56 3.23 -76.24
C PHE A 14 -17.89 3.79 -76.74
N LEU A 15 -18.73 4.27 -75.83
CA LEU A 15 -19.90 5.09 -76.19
C LEU A 15 -19.50 6.56 -76.09
N LEU A 16 -18.94 7.08 -77.19
CA LEU A 16 -18.92 8.52 -77.45
C LEU A 16 -20.37 8.98 -77.66
N ILE A 17 -20.97 9.61 -76.65
CA ILE A 17 -22.18 10.40 -76.84
C ILE A 17 -21.74 11.79 -77.29
N PHE A 18 -21.67 11.98 -78.61
CA PHE A 18 -21.75 13.31 -79.21
C PHE A 18 -23.20 13.79 -79.08
N VAL A 19 -23.44 14.81 -78.26
CA VAL A 19 -24.64 15.63 -78.40
C VAL A 19 -24.38 16.62 -79.53
N SER A 20 -25.26 16.53 -80.52
CA SER A 20 -25.25 17.22 -81.80
C SER A 20 -25.47 18.74 -81.67
N VAL A 21 -24.44 19.54 -81.95
CA VAL A 21 -24.64 20.91 -82.45
C VAL A 21 -24.64 20.83 -83.98
N LYS A 22 -25.79 21.12 -84.58
CA LYS A 22 -25.98 21.20 -86.04
C LYS A 22 -24.97 22.18 -86.65
N SER A 23 -24.02 21.66 -87.40
CA SER A 23 -23.27 22.42 -88.40
C SER A 23 -24.21 22.77 -89.57
N VAL A 24 -24.52 24.06 -89.73
CA VAL A 24 -25.08 24.58 -90.97
C VAL A 24 -23.91 24.82 -91.93
N HIS A 25 -23.87 24.02 -92.99
CA HIS A 25 -23.01 24.24 -94.16
C HIS A 25 -23.46 25.51 -94.91
N ALA A 26 -22.57 26.48 -95.06
CA ALA A 26 -22.74 27.55 -96.04
C ALA A 26 -22.08 27.13 -97.36
N ASN A 27 -22.90 27.13 -98.41
CA ASN A 27 -22.57 26.81 -99.80
C ASN A 27 -21.76 27.95 -100.45
N THR A 28 -20.77 27.60 -101.27
CA THR A 28 -19.90 28.53 -102.01
C THR A 28 -20.58 29.11 -103.26
N LYS A 29 -20.54 30.44 -103.46
CA LYS A 29 -20.22 31.12 -104.75
C LYS A 29 -20.24 32.66 -104.63
N ASN A 30 -19.16 33.25 -105.15
CA ASN A 30 -18.89 34.61 -105.67
C ASN A 30 -19.92 35.72 -105.45
N ASP A 31 -19.49 36.84 -104.84
CA ASP A 31 -19.20 38.07 -105.60
C ASP A 31 -18.51 39.13 -104.73
N ASP A 32 -17.73 39.96 -105.42
CA ASP A 32 -16.83 40.99 -104.91
C ASP A 32 -17.51 42.12 -104.13
N ASN A 33 -16.81 42.57 -103.08
CA ASN A 33 -16.66 43.96 -102.62
C ASN A 33 -17.90 44.74 -102.12
N LEU A 34 -18.04 44.88 -100.79
CA LEU A 34 -18.15 46.16 -100.06
C LEU A 34 -18.44 45.98 -98.56
N ASN A 35 -17.78 46.84 -97.80
CA ASN A 35 -17.77 47.00 -96.36
C ASN A 35 -19.19 47.20 -95.76
N SER A 36 -19.63 46.30 -94.87
CA SER A 36 -20.63 46.61 -93.82
C SER A 36 -20.48 45.61 -92.67
N GLY A 37 -20.39 46.15 -91.45
CA GLY A 37 -20.19 45.39 -90.22
C GLY A 37 -21.27 44.34 -90.03
N LYS A 38 -20.88 43.07 -90.05
CA LYS A 38 -21.65 42.02 -89.40
C LYS A 38 -21.21 41.99 -87.94
N SER A 39 -22.05 42.59 -87.09
CA SER A 39 -22.05 42.37 -85.65
C SER A 39 -21.97 40.87 -85.40
N LYS A 40 -20.84 40.42 -84.84
CA LYS A 40 -20.70 39.06 -84.32
C LYS A 40 -21.71 39.00 -83.17
N ILE A 41 -22.83 38.29 -83.35
CA ILE A 41 -23.83 38.14 -82.29
C ILE A 41 -23.13 37.43 -81.13
N LEU A 42 -22.77 38.18 -80.11
CA LEU A 42 -22.22 37.65 -78.87
C LEU A 42 -23.37 36.99 -78.10
N THR A 43 -23.17 35.74 -77.71
CA THR A 43 -24.21 34.98 -76.98
C THR A 43 -24.06 35.27 -75.50
N ILE A 44 -25.14 35.72 -74.86
CA ILE A 44 -25.17 36.08 -73.43
C ILE A 44 -25.35 34.80 -72.58
N VAL A 45 -24.63 34.71 -71.47
CA VAL A 45 -24.78 33.65 -70.47
C VAL A 45 -26.06 33.90 -69.67
N ASN A 46 -26.90 32.87 -69.51
CA ASN A 46 -28.11 32.99 -68.70
C ASN A 46 -27.76 32.97 -67.21
N ILE A 47 -27.90 34.10 -66.53
CA ILE A 47 -27.64 34.26 -65.09
C ILE A 47 -28.91 34.82 -64.43
N PRO A 48 -29.84 33.96 -63.96
CA PRO A 48 -31.15 34.37 -63.45
C PRO A 48 -31.09 35.02 -62.06
N ASP A 49 -30.11 34.66 -61.22
CA ASP A 49 -29.92 35.25 -59.90
C ASP A 49 -29.23 36.61 -60.00
N THR A 50 -29.94 37.67 -59.64
CA THR A 50 -29.44 39.06 -59.71
C THR A 50 -28.23 39.27 -58.82
N ASN A 51 -28.15 38.61 -57.66
CA ASN A 51 -27.00 38.75 -56.76
C ASN A 51 -25.77 38.09 -57.40
N PHE A 52 -25.93 36.90 -58.00
CA PHE A 52 -24.84 36.25 -58.72
C PHE A 52 -24.38 37.07 -59.94
N LYS A 53 -25.32 37.59 -60.73
CA LYS A 53 -25.00 38.48 -61.86
C LYS A 53 -24.22 39.71 -61.39
N ASN A 54 -24.65 40.35 -60.30
CA ASN A 54 -23.95 41.51 -59.73
C ASN A 54 -22.53 41.17 -59.26
N VAL A 55 -22.30 39.98 -58.70
CA VAL A 55 -20.96 39.53 -58.33
C VAL A 55 -20.06 39.43 -59.56
N LEU A 56 -20.55 38.83 -60.66
CA LEU A 56 -19.78 38.65 -61.89
C LEU A 56 -19.47 39.99 -62.58
N LEU A 57 -20.44 40.90 -62.63
CA LEU A 57 -20.25 42.24 -63.25
C LEU A 57 -19.24 43.10 -62.49
N ASN A 58 -19.22 43.00 -61.16
CA ASN A 58 -18.31 43.78 -60.31
C ASN A 58 -17.01 43.03 -59.97
N HIS A 59 -16.73 41.92 -60.65
CA HIS A 59 -15.60 41.06 -60.35
C HIS A 59 -14.24 41.71 -60.67
N THR A 60 -13.20 41.39 -59.90
CA THR A 60 -11.81 41.79 -60.16
C THR A 60 -10.90 40.56 -60.16
N PRO A 61 -10.17 40.24 -61.26
CA PRO A 61 -10.14 40.96 -62.53
C PRO A 61 -11.48 40.94 -63.26
N THR A 62 -11.71 41.96 -64.08
CA THR A 62 -12.98 42.21 -64.76
C THR A 62 -13.38 41.05 -65.67
N ILE A 63 -14.61 40.55 -65.48
CA ILE A 63 -15.21 39.51 -66.34
C ILE A 63 -15.98 40.16 -67.50
N ASP A 64 -16.78 41.20 -67.23
CA ASP A 64 -17.44 42.04 -68.25
C ASP A 64 -16.40 42.95 -68.93
N THR A 65 -15.68 42.38 -69.90
CA THR A 65 -14.55 43.03 -70.58
C THR A 65 -14.99 44.10 -71.56
N ASN A 66 -16.22 44.04 -72.05
CA ASN A 66 -16.76 45.00 -73.01
C ASN A 66 -17.57 46.14 -72.33
N GLY A 67 -17.92 45.99 -71.05
CA GLY A 67 -18.60 46.97 -70.22
C GLY A 67 -20.08 47.16 -70.56
N ASP A 68 -20.74 46.16 -71.15
CA ASP A 68 -22.14 46.26 -71.59
C ASP A 68 -23.15 45.82 -70.51
N ASN A 69 -22.68 45.46 -69.31
CA ASN A 69 -23.46 44.94 -68.18
C ASN A 69 -24.12 43.58 -68.43
N GLU A 70 -23.66 42.84 -69.44
CA GLU A 70 -23.99 41.44 -69.67
C GLU A 70 -22.71 40.61 -69.64
N ILE A 71 -22.82 39.33 -69.27
CA ILE A 71 -21.71 38.39 -69.37
C ILE A 71 -21.90 37.57 -70.64
N GLN A 72 -20.97 37.63 -71.58
CA GLN A 72 -21.03 36.80 -72.79
C GLN A 72 -20.26 35.50 -72.62
N ILE A 73 -20.65 34.47 -73.38
CA ILE A 73 -20.00 33.16 -73.36
C ILE A 73 -18.49 33.30 -73.59
N THR A 74 -18.08 34.17 -74.52
CA THR A 74 -16.66 34.40 -74.80
C THR A 74 -15.90 35.00 -73.63
N GLU A 75 -16.55 35.79 -72.78
CA GLU A 75 -15.94 36.37 -71.58
C GLU A 75 -15.78 35.32 -70.49
N ALA A 76 -16.86 34.56 -70.23
CA ALA A 76 -16.85 33.45 -69.27
C ALA A 76 -15.83 32.35 -69.65
N GLU A 77 -15.75 31.96 -70.93
CA GLU A 77 -14.78 31.00 -71.43
C GLU A 77 -13.33 31.51 -71.36
N SER A 78 -13.11 32.83 -71.49
CA SER A 78 -11.77 33.43 -71.41
C SER A 78 -11.27 33.61 -69.98
N PHE A 79 -12.17 33.61 -69.00
CA PHE A 79 -11.83 33.82 -67.60
C PHE A 79 -11.20 32.57 -66.98
N THR A 80 -9.97 32.70 -66.47
CA THR A 80 -9.22 31.61 -65.83
C THR A 80 -9.00 31.81 -64.33
N GLY A 81 -9.63 32.83 -63.76
CA GLY A 81 -9.37 33.28 -62.40
C GLY A 81 -10.16 32.54 -61.33
N ILE A 82 -10.29 33.20 -60.18
CA ILE A 82 -11.07 32.77 -59.02
C ILE A 82 -12.39 33.53 -59.07
N ILE A 83 -13.52 32.87 -58.83
CA ILE A 83 -14.79 33.55 -58.53
C ILE A 83 -15.06 33.40 -57.03
N SER A 84 -15.07 34.52 -56.32
CA SER A 84 -15.46 34.59 -54.90
C SER A 84 -16.75 35.37 -54.76
N ALA A 85 -17.81 34.67 -54.36
CA ALA A 85 -19.18 35.13 -54.22
C ALA A 85 -19.76 34.77 -52.85
N ASN A 86 -18.93 34.80 -51.80
CA ASN A 86 -19.35 34.42 -50.45
C ASN A 86 -20.29 35.47 -49.83
N SER A 87 -21.25 35.03 -49.01
CA SER A 87 -22.16 35.93 -48.27
C SER A 87 -22.95 36.89 -49.15
N ALA A 88 -23.20 36.52 -50.41
CA ALA A 88 -23.84 37.36 -51.41
C ALA A 88 -25.36 37.14 -51.50
N SER A 89 -25.93 36.28 -50.64
CA SER A 89 -27.34 35.87 -50.68
C SER A 89 -27.73 35.29 -52.04
N ILE A 90 -26.83 34.50 -52.65
CA ILE A 90 -27.06 33.80 -53.92
C ILE A 90 -27.88 32.55 -53.65
N SER A 91 -28.88 32.29 -54.48
CA SER A 91 -29.75 31.12 -54.39
C SER A 91 -29.65 30.21 -55.62
N ASP A 92 -29.27 30.77 -56.77
CA ASP A 92 -29.14 30.05 -58.04
C ASP A 92 -27.82 30.42 -58.73
N LEU A 93 -26.98 29.42 -59.00
CA LEU A 93 -25.69 29.55 -59.67
C LEU A 93 -25.76 29.25 -61.18
N THR A 94 -26.95 29.11 -61.75
CA THR A 94 -27.14 28.95 -63.20
C THR A 94 -26.33 30.03 -63.95
N GLY A 95 -25.57 29.59 -64.96
CA GLY A 95 -24.61 30.40 -65.69
C GLY A 95 -23.16 30.09 -65.32
N ILE A 96 -22.89 29.48 -64.15
CA ILE A 96 -21.53 29.08 -63.75
C ILE A 96 -20.92 28.06 -64.72
N GLU A 97 -21.74 27.25 -65.38
CA GLU A 97 -21.32 26.23 -66.35
C GLU A 97 -20.61 26.82 -67.59
N ALA A 98 -20.76 28.12 -67.86
CA ALA A 98 -20.06 28.82 -68.94
C ALA A 98 -18.59 29.13 -68.60
N PHE A 99 -18.21 29.12 -67.33
CA PHE A 99 -16.85 29.41 -66.85
C PHE A 99 -15.96 28.17 -66.87
N ILE A 100 -15.74 27.57 -68.05
CA ILE A 100 -15.05 26.28 -68.22
C ILE A 100 -13.58 26.29 -67.80
N ASN A 101 -12.94 27.46 -67.76
CA ASN A 101 -11.54 27.62 -67.38
C ASN A 101 -11.34 28.15 -65.95
N LEU A 102 -12.41 28.20 -65.16
CA LEU A 102 -12.38 28.63 -63.77
C LEU A 102 -11.42 27.77 -62.93
N SER A 103 -10.51 28.42 -62.20
CA SER A 103 -9.54 27.72 -61.34
C SER A 103 -10.06 27.52 -59.92
N GLU A 104 -10.79 28.48 -59.36
CA GLU A 104 -11.38 28.33 -58.02
C GLU A 104 -12.79 28.95 -57.94
N LEU A 105 -13.65 28.32 -57.16
CA LEU A 105 -15.01 28.78 -56.88
C LEU A 105 -15.25 28.84 -55.37
N ASN A 106 -15.53 30.02 -54.83
CA ASN A 106 -15.95 30.21 -53.45
C ASN A 106 -17.35 30.83 -53.43
N VAL A 107 -18.33 30.04 -53.01
CA VAL A 107 -19.76 30.40 -52.90
C VAL A 107 -20.29 30.09 -51.51
N ALA A 108 -19.42 30.11 -50.50
CA ALA A 108 -19.78 29.86 -49.10
C ALA A 108 -20.78 30.90 -48.55
N ASP A 109 -21.55 30.54 -47.52
CA ASP A 109 -22.50 31.45 -46.85
C ASP A 109 -23.58 32.01 -47.79
N ASN A 110 -24.27 31.12 -48.49
CA ASN A 110 -25.33 31.50 -49.43
C ASN A 110 -26.57 30.62 -49.21
N ASN A 111 -27.51 30.68 -50.13
CA ASN A 111 -28.78 29.95 -50.09
C ASN A 111 -28.89 28.95 -51.25
N ILE A 112 -27.76 28.45 -51.76
CA ILE A 112 -27.70 27.55 -52.91
C ILE A 112 -28.24 26.18 -52.50
N THR A 113 -29.09 25.61 -53.35
CA THR A 113 -29.72 24.28 -53.11
C THR A 113 -29.18 23.18 -54.01
N ILE A 114 -28.63 23.54 -55.17
CA ILE A 114 -28.03 22.63 -56.15
C ILE A 114 -26.75 23.28 -56.64
N LEU A 115 -25.65 22.52 -56.62
CA LEU A 115 -24.38 22.95 -57.18
C LEU A 115 -23.96 21.97 -58.27
N ASP A 116 -23.94 22.45 -59.51
CA ASP A 116 -23.47 21.70 -60.68
C ASP A 116 -22.18 22.33 -61.20
N ILE A 117 -21.05 21.67 -60.97
CA ILE A 117 -19.72 22.12 -61.41
C ILE A 117 -19.13 21.19 -62.48
N SER A 118 -19.98 20.37 -63.10
CA SER A 118 -19.55 19.34 -64.05
C SER A 118 -18.90 19.90 -65.32
N SER A 119 -19.21 21.15 -65.70
CA SER A 119 -18.59 21.87 -66.81
C SER A 119 -17.30 22.61 -66.43
N ASN A 120 -17.07 22.87 -65.14
CA ASN A 120 -15.93 23.65 -64.64
C ASN A 120 -14.72 22.73 -64.38
N ILE A 121 -14.29 22.00 -65.41
CA ILE A 121 -13.33 20.90 -65.31
C ILE A 121 -11.92 21.29 -64.84
N ASN A 122 -11.58 22.58 -64.92
CA ASN A 122 -10.28 23.13 -64.50
C ASN A 122 -10.24 23.59 -63.03
N LEU A 123 -11.34 23.41 -62.28
CA LEU A 123 -11.39 23.76 -60.87
C LEU A 123 -10.36 22.95 -60.06
N THR A 124 -9.53 23.68 -59.33
CA THR A 124 -8.61 23.12 -58.34
C THR A 124 -9.14 23.27 -56.92
N SER A 125 -10.00 24.27 -56.65
CA SER A 125 -10.55 24.50 -55.32
C SER A 125 -12.02 24.91 -55.38
N VAL A 126 -12.86 24.29 -54.53
CA VAL A 126 -14.28 24.64 -54.38
C VAL A 126 -14.63 24.78 -52.90
N SER A 127 -15.16 25.95 -52.52
CA SER A 127 -15.78 26.19 -51.23
C SER A 127 -17.26 26.52 -51.41
N CYS A 128 -18.12 25.67 -50.90
CA CYS A 128 -19.58 25.78 -50.97
C CYS A 128 -20.25 25.51 -49.61
N ASN A 129 -19.48 25.65 -48.52
CA ASN A 129 -19.98 25.44 -47.17
C ASN A 129 -21.03 26.46 -46.75
N ARG A 130 -21.82 26.15 -45.71
CA ARG A 130 -22.90 27.01 -45.19
C ARG A 130 -23.88 27.43 -46.28
N ASN A 131 -24.47 26.42 -46.92
CA ASN A 131 -25.52 26.59 -47.92
C ASN A 131 -26.69 25.63 -47.59
N SER A 132 -27.57 25.37 -48.54
CA SER A 132 -28.65 24.38 -48.41
C SER A 132 -28.54 23.32 -49.51
N ILE A 133 -27.31 22.98 -49.93
CA ILE A 133 -27.06 22.10 -51.07
C ILE A 133 -27.54 20.70 -50.74
N THR A 134 -28.43 20.17 -51.59
CA THR A 134 -28.95 18.80 -51.54
C THR A 134 -28.36 17.91 -52.62
N SER A 135 -27.76 18.50 -53.65
CA SER A 135 -27.12 17.79 -54.75
C SER A 135 -25.88 18.57 -55.21
N LEU A 136 -24.73 17.91 -55.16
CA LEU A 136 -23.47 18.39 -55.73
C LEU A 136 -23.02 17.44 -56.84
N LYS A 137 -22.83 17.97 -58.06
CA LYS A 137 -22.29 17.21 -59.19
C LYS A 137 -20.85 17.63 -59.48
N ALA A 138 -19.90 16.78 -59.10
CA ALA A 138 -18.45 17.03 -59.22
C ALA A 138 -17.70 15.91 -59.98
N LEU A 139 -18.42 15.07 -60.74
CA LEU A 139 -17.91 13.84 -61.37
C LEU A 139 -16.78 14.05 -62.40
N SER A 140 -16.58 15.27 -62.90
CA SER A 140 -15.60 15.56 -63.98
C SER A 140 -14.36 16.31 -63.48
N ASN A 141 -14.25 16.62 -62.19
CA ASN A 141 -13.27 17.57 -61.65
C ASN A 141 -11.99 16.87 -61.15
N SER A 142 -11.25 16.21 -62.04
CA SER A 142 -10.04 15.42 -61.66
C SER A 142 -8.88 16.26 -61.12
N LEU A 143 -8.88 17.58 -61.36
CA LEU A 143 -7.88 18.53 -60.88
C LEU A 143 -8.23 19.11 -59.50
N LEU A 144 -9.41 18.80 -58.96
CA LEU A 144 -9.89 19.33 -57.70
C LEU A 144 -9.03 18.81 -56.55
N ASN A 145 -8.32 19.71 -55.88
CA ASN A 145 -7.45 19.41 -54.74
C ASN A 145 -8.12 19.72 -53.39
N PHE A 146 -9.08 20.64 -53.38
CA PHE A 146 -9.78 21.10 -52.19
C PHE A 146 -11.27 21.18 -52.47
N LEU A 147 -12.06 20.50 -51.62
CA LEU A 147 -13.51 20.60 -51.62
C LEU A 147 -14.00 20.81 -50.19
N ASN A 148 -14.64 21.96 -49.95
CA ASN A 148 -15.40 22.20 -48.73
C ASN A 148 -16.89 22.32 -49.06
N CYS A 149 -17.66 21.36 -48.58
CA CYS A 149 -19.11 21.30 -48.70
C CYS A 149 -19.78 21.10 -47.33
N SER A 150 -19.09 21.45 -46.25
CA SER A 150 -19.60 21.37 -44.87
C SER A 150 -20.82 22.27 -44.63
N GLU A 151 -21.65 21.97 -43.64
CA GLU A 151 -22.85 22.75 -43.30
C GLU A 151 -23.81 22.86 -44.52
N ASN A 152 -24.23 21.71 -45.03
CA ASN A 152 -25.15 21.53 -46.16
C ASN A 152 -26.16 20.40 -45.87
N ASN A 153 -26.92 19.93 -46.87
CA ASN A 153 -27.93 18.88 -46.69
C ASN A 153 -27.80 17.76 -47.74
N LEU A 154 -26.57 17.27 -47.94
CA LEU A 154 -26.21 16.43 -49.09
C LEU A 154 -26.73 14.99 -49.01
N SER A 155 -26.89 14.39 -47.84
CA SER A 155 -27.29 12.96 -47.62
C SER A 155 -26.37 11.88 -48.23
N SER A 156 -25.85 12.12 -49.44
CA SER A 156 -24.83 11.38 -50.18
C SER A 156 -24.10 12.35 -51.11
N ILE A 157 -22.90 11.99 -51.54
CA ILE A 157 -22.12 12.76 -52.51
C ILE A 157 -21.38 11.79 -53.43
N ASP A 158 -21.33 12.11 -54.71
CA ASP A 158 -20.50 11.40 -55.67
C ASP A 158 -19.29 12.25 -56.06
N ILE A 159 -18.12 11.85 -55.55
CA ILE A 159 -16.83 12.47 -55.84
C ILE A 159 -15.88 11.50 -56.54
N SER A 160 -16.40 10.44 -57.18
CA SER A 160 -15.56 9.38 -57.74
C SER A 160 -14.59 9.87 -58.81
N GLY A 161 -14.88 11.00 -59.46
CA GLY A 161 -14.03 11.65 -60.46
C GLY A 161 -13.05 12.69 -59.90
N ALA A 162 -13.16 13.08 -58.62
CA ALA A 162 -12.29 14.05 -57.97
C ALA A 162 -11.01 13.38 -57.43
N THR A 163 -10.30 12.65 -58.30
CA THR A 163 -9.15 11.81 -57.92
C THR A 163 -7.94 12.59 -57.38
N GLY A 164 -7.86 13.90 -57.64
CA GLY A 164 -6.80 14.78 -57.17
C GLY A 164 -7.00 15.36 -55.77
N LEU A 165 -8.07 14.98 -55.06
CA LEU A 165 -8.43 15.57 -53.76
C LEU A 165 -7.35 15.32 -52.71
N ARG A 166 -6.91 16.41 -52.08
CA ARG A 166 -5.99 16.44 -50.93
C ARG A 166 -6.71 16.84 -49.65
N THR A 167 -7.74 17.68 -49.77
CA THR A 167 -8.55 18.13 -48.65
C THR A 167 -10.02 17.99 -48.98
N LEU A 168 -10.74 17.23 -48.16
CA LEU A 168 -12.19 17.08 -48.24
C LEU A 168 -12.81 17.43 -46.89
N LEU A 169 -13.64 18.47 -46.88
CA LEU A 169 -14.39 18.92 -45.71
C LEU A 169 -15.89 18.77 -46.01
N ILE A 170 -16.56 17.90 -45.27
CA ILE A 170 -17.98 17.56 -45.44
C ILE A 170 -18.65 17.38 -44.07
N SER A 171 -18.26 18.20 -43.10
CA SER A 171 -18.86 18.14 -41.76
C SER A 171 -20.28 18.72 -41.76
N ASP A 172 -21.19 18.19 -40.95
CA ASP A 172 -22.58 18.69 -40.85
C ASP A 172 -23.31 18.75 -42.21
N ALA A 173 -23.37 17.60 -42.89
CA ALA A 173 -23.94 17.48 -44.25
C ALA A 173 -25.00 16.37 -44.38
N ASN A 174 -25.44 15.81 -43.25
CA ASN A 174 -26.39 14.68 -43.16
C ASN A 174 -25.95 13.41 -43.92
N ILE A 175 -24.66 13.23 -44.16
CA ILE A 175 -24.13 12.10 -44.94
C ILE A 175 -24.31 10.79 -44.17
N THR A 176 -24.87 9.78 -44.83
CA THR A 176 -25.04 8.42 -44.28
C THR A 176 -23.98 7.44 -44.76
N SER A 177 -23.40 7.69 -45.93
CA SER A 177 -22.27 6.95 -46.50
C SER A 177 -21.52 7.82 -47.51
N ILE A 178 -20.21 7.60 -47.65
CA ILE A 178 -19.37 8.26 -48.63
C ILE A 178 -18.32 7.29 -49.16
N ASP A 179 -18.06 7.33 -50.46
CA ASP A 179 -16.97 6.61 -51.11
C ASP A 179 -15.85 7.59 -51.46
N ILE A 180 -14.68 7.39 -50.86
CA ILE A 180 -13.47 8.20 -51.05
C ILE A 180 -12.30 7.34 -51.57
N THR A 181 -12.57 6.12 -52.04
CA THR A 181 -11.53 5.15 -52.40
C THR A 181 -10.70 5.58 -53.62
N ASN A 182 -11.24 6.46 -54.46
CA ASN A 182 -10.55 7.05 -55.61
C ASN A 182 -9.69 8.28 -55.26
N SER A 183 -9.88 8.88 -54.08
CA SER A 183 -9.14 10.06 -53.62
C SER A 183 -7.86 9.65 -52.88
N THR A 184 -6.96 8.93 -53.55
CA THR A 184 -5.80 8.29 -52.91
C THR A 184 -4.79 9.28 -52.32
N ASP A 185 -4.75 10.52 -52.83
CA ASP A 185 -3.86 11.59 -52.40
C ASP A 185 -4.41 12.40 -51.21
N LEU A 186 -5.53 11.97 -50.62
CA LEU A 186 -6.20 12.69 -49.54
C LEU A 186 -5.30 12.78 -48.28
N GLN A 187 -5.06 14.01 -47.82
CA GLN A 187 -4.22 14.36 -46.67
C GLN A 187 -5.07 14.82 -45.48
N VAL A 188 -6.18 15.50 -45.73
CA VAL A 188 -7.12 15.98 -44.72
C VAL A 188 -8.53 15.53 -45.09
N PHE A 189 -9.16 14.80 -44.17
CA PHE A 189 -10.56 14.41 -44.30
C PHE A 189 -11.32 14.77 -43.03
N GLU A 190 -12.32 15.65 -43.16
CA GLU A 190 -13.22 16.02 -42.08
C GLU A 190 -14.66 15.69 -42.48
N CYS A 191 -15.28 14.78 -41.74
CA CYS A 191 -16.65 14.32 -41.94
C CYS A 191 -17.43 14.30 -40.62
N SER A 192 -17.07 15.18 -39.69
CA SER A 192 -17.69 15.26 -38.37
C SER A 192 -19.18 15.66 -38.45
N LYS A 193 -19.99 15.32 -37.45
CA LYS A 193 -21.42 15.64 -37.38
C LYS A 193 -22.22 15.12 -38.57
N ASN A 194 -22.04 13.84 -38.88
CA ASN A 194 -22.81 13.16 -39.92
C ASN A 194 -23.51 11.93 -39.31
N GLN A 195 -24.02 11.04 -40.16
CA GLN A 195 -24.76 9.84 -39.76
C GLN A 195 -24.02 8.58 -40.25
N LEU A 196 -22.69 8.64 -40.34
CA LEU A 196 -21.87 7.53 -40.82
C LEU A 196 -21.89 6.39 -39.79
N THR A 197 -22.22 5.18 -40.25
CA THR A 197 -22.13 3.95 -39.44
C THR A 197 -20.85 3.15 -39.70
N SER A 198 -20.21 3.40 -40.86
CA SER A 198 -18.92 2.85 -41.25
C SER A 198 -18.21 3.81 -42.19
N ILE A 199 -16.88 3.72 -42.27
CA ILE A 199 -16.06 4.49 -43.19
C ILE A 199 -14.86 3.66 -43.65
N ASP A 200 -14.58 3.65 -44.95
CA ASP A 200 -13.38 3.03 -45.52
C ASP A 200 -12.37 4.10 -45.93
N ILE A 201 -11.26 4.17 -45.19
CA ILE A 201 -10.12 5.06 -45.45
C ILE A 201 -8.87 4.29 -45.91
N SER A 202 -9.01 3.02 -46.27
CA SER A 202 -7.88 2.11 -46.53
C SER A 202 -7.04 2.48 -47.75
N LYS A 203 -7.60 3.28 -48.68
CA LYS A 203 -6.93 3.77 -49.89
C LYS A 203 -6.29 5.14 -49.72
N ASN A 204 -6.65 5.87 -48.67
CA ASN A 204 -6.19 7.23 -48.41
C ASN A 204 -4.89 7.18 -47.58
N THR A 205 -3.85 6.53 -48.11
CA THR A 205 -2.62 6.22 -47.35
C THR A 205 -1.81 7.46 -46.96
N SER A 206 -2.04 8.59 -47.63
CA SER A 206 -1.41 9.89 -47.35
C SER A 206 -2.13 10.73 -46.29
N LEU A 207 -3.16 10.17 -45.63
CA LEU A 207 -3.98 10.89 -44.66
C LEU A 207 -3.16 11.26 -43.41
N GLN A 208 -3.12 12.56 -43.11
CA GLN A 208 -2.42 13.15 -41.96
C GLN A 208 -3.40 13.60 -40.87
N ILE A 209 -4.57 14.09 -41.28
CA ILE A 209 -5.63 14.55 -40.40
C ILE A 209 -6.92 13.82 -40.77
N PHE A 210 -7.49 13.12 -39.81
CA PHE A 210 -8.80 12.50 -39.95
C PHE A 210 -9.70 12.92 -38.79
N LYS A 211 -10.84 13.54 -39.13
CA LYS A 211 -11.86 13.95 -38.16
C LYS A 211 -13.20 13.35 -38.53
N CYS A 212 -13.72 12.52 -37.65
CA CYS A 212 -14.99 11.80 -37.82
C CYS A 212 -15.86 11.86 -36.55
N ASP A 213 -15.65 12.92 -35.77
CA ASP A 213 -16.39 13.28 -34.57
C ASP A 213 -17.92 13.27 -34.78
N GLU A 214 -18.71 12.93 -33.76
CA GLU A 214 -20.18 13.00 -33.79
C GLU A 214 -20.78 12.24 -34.98
N ASN A 215 -20.54 10.92 -35.02
CA ASN A 215 -21.11 9.98 -35.99
C ASN A 215 -21.70 8.75 -35.26
N LEU A 216 -22.02 7.69 -35.98
CA LEU A 216 -22.54 6.42 -35.46
C LEU A 216 -21.54 5.27 -35.71
N LEU A 217 -20.25 5.57 -35.72
CA LEU A 217 -19.20 4.58 -36.04
C LEU A 217 -19.02 3.61 -34.89
N THR A 218 -19.06 2.31 -35.21
CA THR A 218 -18.77 1.23 -34.26
C THR A 218 -17.32 0.75 -34.33
N SER A 219 -16.63 1.07 -35.43
CA SER A 219 -15.21 0.79 -35.64
C SER A 219 -14.60 1.80 -36.61
N VAL A 220 -13.31 2.09 -36.42
CA VAL A 220 -12.50 2.86 -37.38
C VAL A 220 -11.16 2.14 -37.58
N ASP A 221 -10.88 1.71 -38.81
CA ASP A 221 -9.59 1.10 -39.17
C ASP A 221 -8.65 2.16 -39.75
N VAL A 222 -7.62 2.52 -38.97
CA VAL A 222 -6.55 3.47 -39.36
C VAL A 222 -5.24 2.78 -39.75
N SER A 223 -5.24 1.45 -39.91
CA SER A 223 -4.01 0.65 -40.09
C SER A 223 -3.23 0.96 -41.38
N LYS A 224 -3.85 1.63 -42.35
CA LYS A 224 -3.23 2.03 -43.63
C LYS A 224 -2.78 3.48 -43.66
N ASN A 225 -3.18 4.28 -42.68
CA ASN A 225 -2.95 5.72 -42.65
C ASN A 225 -1.72 6.03 -41.78
N LEU A 226 -0.56 5.55 -42.22
CA LEU A 226 0.69 5.56 -41.44
C LEU A 226 1.24 6.99 -41.19
N ASP A 227 0.81 7.95 -42.01
CA ASP A 227 1.18 9.36 -41.92
C ASP A 227 0.28 10.16 -40.96
N LEU A 228 -0.72 9.53 -40.31
CA LEU A 228 -1.63 10.22 -39.38
C LEU A 228 -0.87 10.89 -38.23
N THR A 229 -1.10 12.19 -38.09
CA THR A 229 -0.63 12.99 -36.94
C THR A 229 -1.78 13.38 -36.02
N ASN A 230 -3.00 13.49 -36.55
CA ASN A 230 -4.18 13.93 -35.80
C ASN A 230 -5.38 13.03 -36.13
N LEU A 231 -5.93 12.40 -35.11
CA LEU A 231 -7.16 11.60 -35.21
C LEU A 231 -8.18 12.09 -34.19
N THR A 232 -9.35 12.50 -34.67
CA THR A 232 -10.51 12.81 -33.83
C THR A 232 -11.70 11.96 -34.24
N CYS A 233 -12.27 11.27 -33.25
CA CYS A 233 -13.38 10.33 -33.39
C CYS A 233 -14.26 10.36 -32.14
N ASN A 234 -14.41 11.55 -31.53
CA ASN A 234 -15.25 11.67 -30.34
C ASN A 234 -16.73 11.43 -30.67
N THR A 235 -17.54 11.13 -29.64
CA THR A 235 -18.99 10.97 -29.77
C THR A 235 -19.35 9.97 -30.89
N ASN A 236 -18.92 8.74 -30.70
CA ASN A 236 -19.22 7.59 -31.57
C ASN A 236 -19.63 6.39 -30.69
N GLN A 237 -19.63 5.18 -31.25
CA GLN A 237 -19.97 3.93 -30.56
C GLN A 237 -18.77 2.96 -30.60
N LEU A 238 -17.56 3.49 -30.52
CA LEU A 238 -16.34 2.67 -30.60
C LEU A 238 -16.15 1.88 -29.31
N THR A 239 -16.02 0.56 -29.42
CA THR A 239 -15.66 -0.31 -28.29
C THR A 239 -14.16 -0.59 -28.21
N THR A 240 -13.46 -0.41 -29.33
CA THR A 240 -12.00 -0.52 -29.45
C THR A 240 -11.48 0.45 -30.50
N ILE A 241 -10.23 0.87 -30.37
CA ILE A 241 -9.50 1.59 -31.42
C ILE A 241 -8.04 1.14 -31.42
N ASP A 242 -7.55 0.68 -32.57
CA ASP A 242 -6.15 0.28 -32.75
C ASP A 242 -5.39 1.39 -33.48
N VAL A 243 -4.46 2.02 -32.75
CA VAL A 243 -3.57 3.08 -33.24
C VAL A 243 -2.10 2.65 -33.27
N SER A 244 -1.81 1.36 -33.13
CA SER A 244 -0.46 0.82 -32.94
C SER A 244 0.49 1.07 -34.11
N LEU A 245 -0.04 1.22 -35.33
CA LEU A 245 0.72 1.52 -36.55
C LEU A 245 0.87 3.01 -36.82
N ASN A 246 0.10 3.88 -36.15
CA ASN A 246 0.10 5.32 -36.37
C ASN A 246 1.12 6.01 -35.46
N ILE A 247 2.39 5.62 -35.59
CA ILE A 247 3.51 6.03 -34.73
C ILE A 247 3.84 7.54 -34.79
N ASN A 248 3.26 8.25 -35.76
CA ASN A 248 3.39 9.69 -35.96
C ASN A 248 2.28 10.51 -35.27
N LEU A 249 1.33 9.86 -34.59
CA LEU A 249 0.25 10.54 -33.88
C LEU A 249 0.78 11.50 -32.82
N ARG A 250 0.30 12.74 -32.89
CA ARG A 250 0.55 13.83 -31.94
C ARG A 250 -0.70 14.21 -31.17
N SER A 251 -1.88 13.98 -31.75
CA SER A 251 -3.17 14.22 -31.10
C SER A 251 -4.11 13.05 -31.36
N LEU A 252 -4.64 12.48 -30.28
CA LEU A 252 -5.69 11.48 -30.30
C LEU A 252 -6.85 11.94 -29.43
N VAL A 253 -8.02 12.13 -30.05
CA VAL A 253 -9.27 12.49 -29.37
C VAL A 253 -10.31 11.42 -29.70
N CYS A 254 -10.66 10.62 -28.70
CA CYS A 254 -11.61 9.51 -28.77
C CYS A 254 -12.61 9.53 -27.60
N ALA A 255 -12.92 10.74 -27.10
CA ALA A 255 -13.85 10.96 -26.01
C ALA A 255 -15.29 10.55 -26.36
N VAL A 256 -16.12 10.22 -25.37
CA VAL A 256 -17.54 9.87 -25.55
C VAL A 256 -17.68 8.68 -26.50
N ASN A 257 -17.16 7.54 -26.08
CA ASN A 257 -17.24 6.25 -26.76
C ASN A 257 -17.52 5.15 -25.71
N GLU A 258 -17.41 3.88 -26.10
CA GLU A 258 -17.62 2.71 -25.25
C GLU A 258 -16.29 1.93 -25.06
N LEU A 259 -15.15 2.64 -25.08
CA LEU A 259 -13.84 2.01 -24.95
C LEU A 259 -13.68 1.43 -23.53
N THR A 260 -13.18 0.19 -23.45
CA THR A 260 -12.82 -0.45 -22.17
C THR A 260 -11.30 -0.55 -21.97
N SER A 261 -10.54 -0.35 -23.05
CA SER A 261 -9.07 -0.33 -23.05
C SER A 261 -8.55 0.54 -24.19
N LEU A 262 -7.33 1.03 -24.04
CA LEU A 262 -6.63 1.83 -25.05
C LEU A 262 -5.13 1.56 -24.95
N ASP A 263 -4.54 1.02 -26.01
CA ASP A 263 -3.08 0.86 -26.12
C ASP A 263 -2.49 2.00 -26.97
N ILE A 264 -1.65 2.81 -26.34
CA ILE A 264 -0.94 3.94 -26.95
C ILE A 264 0.58 3.83 -26.77
N SER A 265 1.08 2.63 -26.46
CA SER A 265 2.50 2.36 -26.18
C SER A 265 3.42 2.69 -27.36
N LYS A 266 2.89 2.68 -28.59
CA LYS A 266 3.62 3.01 -29.83
C LYS A 266 3.53 4.48 -30.22
N ASN A 267 2.60 5.24 -29.66
CA ASN A 267 2.33 6.63 -30.03
C ASN A 267 3.15 7.58 -29.14
N THR A 268 4.47 7.42 -29.15
CA THR A 268 5.42 8.14 -28.27
C THR A 268 5.54 9.64 -28.57
N GLN A 269 4.97 10.10 -29.70
CA GLN A 269 4.91 11.50 -30.11
C GLN A 269 3.63 12.22 -29.64
N LEU A 270 2.73 11.54 -28.90
CA LEU A 270 1.50 12.14 -28.41
C LEU A 270 1.79 13.35 -27.50
N ARG A 271 1.09 14.46 -27.79
CA ARG A 271 1.09 15.72 -27.04
C ARG A 271 -0.28 16.01 -26.45
N THR A 272 -1.33 15.61 -27.15
CA THR A 272 -2.72 15.77 -26.73
C THR A 272 -3.38 14.41 -26.74
N LEU A 273 -3.96 14.03 -25.60
CA LEU A 273 -4.71 12.80 -25.45
C LEU A 273 -6.02 13.11 -24.73
N ASN A 274 -7.14 12.82 -25.38
CA ASN A 274 -8.46 12.93 -24.80
C ASN A 274 -9.25 11.65 -25.06
N PHE A 275 -9.55 10.92 -23.99
CA PHE A 275 -10.39 9.72 -24.00
C PHE A 275 -11.45 9.81 -22.89
N SER A 276 -11.85 11.03 -22.54
CA SER A 276 -12.89 11.27 -21.53
C SER A 276 -14.21 10.60 -21.89
N VAL A 277 -15.00 10.22 -20.89
CA VAL A 277 -16.32 9.58 -21.05
C VAL A 277 -16.20 8.28 -21.84
N ASN A 278 -15.60 7.29 -21.20
CA ASN A 278 -15.44 5.91 -21.64
C ASN A 278 -15.51 4.99 -20.39
N ASP A 279 -15.23 3.70 -20.56
CA ASP A 279 -15.29 2.70 -19.48
C ASP A 279 -13.90 2.14 -19.10
N LEU A 280 -12.84 2.95 -19.20
CA LEU A 280 -11.48 2.51 -18.86
C LEU A 280 -11.29 2.41 -17.34
N THR A 281 -10.60 1.35 -16.91
CA THR A 281 -10.19 1.14 -15.50
C THR A 281 -8.69 1.35 -15.29
N THR A 282 -7.87 1.22 -16.35
CA THR A 282 -6.42 1.39 -16.32
C THR A 282 -5.90 1.97 -17.64
N ILE A 283 -4.78 2.69 -17.58
CA ILE A 283 -4.08 3.22 -18.75
C ILE A 283 -2.57 3.22 -18.47
N ASP A 284 -1.76 2.80 -19.44
CA ASP A 284 -0.31 2.94 -19.37
C ASP A 284 0.13 4.18 -20.16
N LEU A 285 0.67 5.18 -19.44
CA LEU A 285 1.15 6.45 -19.98
C LEU A 285 2.69 6.56 -19.97
N SER A 286 3.39 5.49 -19.61
CA SER A 286 4.84 5.48 -19.35
C SER A 286 5.68 5.86 -20.58
N ASN A 287 5.21 5.52 -21.78
CA ASN A 287 5.90 5.81 -23.05
C ASN A 287 5.50 7.16 -23.67
N ASN A 288 4.46 7.83 -23.16
CA ASN A 288 3.92 9.06 -23.73
C ASN A 288 4.50 10.31 -23.05
N ILE A 289 5.84 10.36 -22.97
CA ILE A 289 6.61 11.40 -22.26
C ILE A 289 6.46 12.81 -22.84
N GLN A 290 5.91 12.93 -24.05
CA GLN A 290 5.68 14.22 -24.72
C GLN A 290 4.30 14.82 -24.42
N LEU A 291 3.45 14.16 -23.61
CA LEU A 291 2.12 14.64 -23.29
C LEU A 291 2.17 16.02 -22.62
N GLN A 292 1.34 16.92 -23.12
CA GLN A 292 1.14 18.29 -22.65
C GLN A 292 -0.30 18.50 -22.17
N THR A 293 -1.27 17.81 -22.78
CA THR A 293 -2.69 17.87 -22.43
C THR A 293 -3.24 16.46 -22.28
N LEU A 294 -3.84 16.17 -21.13
CA LEU A 294 -4.47 14.89 -20.83
C LEU A 294 -5.88 15.11 -20.27
N TYR A 295 -6.88 14.57 -20.97
CA TYR A 295 -8.27 14.53 -20.52
C TYR A 295 -8.74 13.08 -20.42
N CYS A 296 -9.10 12.67 -19.21
CA CYS A 296 -9.57 11.33 -18.89
C CYS A 296 -10.80 11.32 -17.96
N ASN A 297 -11.52 12.44 -17.89
CA ASN A 297 -12.70 12.58 -17.04
C ASN A 297 -13.81 11.59 -17.42
N GLY A 298 -14.62 11.16 -16.46
CA GLY A 298 -15.74 10.23 -16.70
C GLY A 298 -15.29 8.84 -17.13
N ASN A 299 -14.30 8.28 -16.42
CA ASN A 299 -13.86 6.89 -16.56
C ASN A 299 -14.00 6.18 -15.19
N GLN A 300 -13.35 5.04 -15.01
CA GLN A 300 -13.45 4.21 -13.81
C GLN A 300 -12.08 4.04 -13.11
N PHE A 301 -11.17 5.02 -13.21
CA PHE A 301 -9.82 4.92 -12.64
C PHE A 301 -9.84 4.98 -11.10
N THR A 302 -9.19 4.03 -10.45
CA THR A 302 -8.89 4.07 -9.00
C THR A 302 -7.51 4.66 -8.70
N SER A 303 -6.62 4.65 -9.69
CA SER A 303 -5.28 5.23 -9.64
C SER A 303 -4.83 5.64 -11.04
N ILE A 304 -3.92 6.60 -11.14
CA ILE A 304 -3.27 6.99 -12.40
C ILE A 304 -1.80 7.33 -12.11
N ASP A 305 -0.89 6.75 -12.89
CA ASP A 305 0.54 7.04 -12.80
C ASP A 305 0.93 8.07 -13.85
N LEU A 306 1.44 9.22 -13.39
CA LEU A 306 1.90 10.34 -14.22
C LEU A 306 3.38 10.67 -14.02
N THR A 307 4.14 9.76 -13.40
CA THR A 307 5.55 9.98 -13.01
C THR A 307 6.46 10.32 -14.20
N ASN A 308 6.17 9.77 -15.38
CA ASN A 308 6.94 10.00 -16.61
C ASN A 308 6.41 11.17 -17.46
N ASN A 309 5.25 11.73 -17.15
CA ASN A 309 4.58 12.76 -17.96
C ASN A 309 4.92 14.17 -17.44
N THR A 310 6.20 14.47 -17.26
CA THR A 310 6.68 15.72 -16.65
C THR A 310 6.42 16.98 -17.48
N ASN A 311 6.12 16.82 -18.78
CA ASN A 311 5.75 17.89 -19.70
C ASN A 311 4.27 18.30 -19.64
N LEU A 312 3.47 17.65 -18.77
CA LEU A 312 2.04 17.88 -18.68
C LEU A 312 1.74 19.31 -18.20
N VAL A 313 1.01 20.07 -19.02
CA VAL A 313 0.61 21.46 -18.75
C VAL A 313 -0.84 21.52 -18.26
N GLU A 314 -1.69 20.63 -18.78
CA GLU A 314 -3.11 20.58 -18.46
C GLU A 314 -3.57 19.15 -18.22
N PHE A 315 -4.24 18.93 -17.09
CA PHE A 315 -4.73 17.62 -16.69
C PHE A 315 -6.16 17.70 -16.12
N THR A 316 -7.06 16.90 -16.68
CA THR A 316 -8.42 16.74 -16.18
C THR A 316 -8.78 15.27 -16.00
N CYS A 317 -9.11 14.89 -14.78
CA CYS A 317 -9.51 13.54 -14.37
C CYS A 317 -10.81 13.51 -13.56
N ASP A 318 -11.69 14.49 -13.79
CA ASP A 318 -12.97 14.61 -13.08
C ASP A 318 -13.83 13.35 -13.19
N SER A 319 -14.68 13.10 -12.20
CA SER A 319 -15.65 11.99 -12.23
C SER A 319 -14.98 10.63 -12.49
N ASN A 320 -14.02 10.29 -11.62
CA ASN A 320 -13.36 8.99 -11.56
C ASN A 320 -13.47 8.43 -10.12
N GLN A 321 -12.68 7.41 -9.78
CA GLN A 321 -12.67 6.77 -8.46
C GLN A 321 -11.28 6.90 -7.79
N LEU A 322 -10.50 7.92 -8.15
CA LEU A 322 -9.13 8.09 -7.66
C LEU A 322 -9.12 8.27 -6.14
N THR A 323 -8.31 7.48 -5.42
CA THR A 323 -8.15 7.59 -3.96
C THR A 323 -6.94 8.43 -3.55
N ALA A 324 -5.97 8.56 -4.43
CA ALA A 324 -4.79 9.39 -4.25
C ALA A 324 -4.34 9.92 -5.61
N LEU A 325 -3.73 11.10 -5.62
CA LEU A 325 -3.15 11.69 -6.82
C LEU A 325 -1.83 12.38 -6.48
N ASP A 326 -0.74 11.90 -7.05
CA ASP A 326 0.59 12.50 -6.90
C ASP A 326 1.03 13.17 -8.20
N LEU A 327 1.23 14.48 -8.12
CA LEU A 327 1.66 15.35 -9.21
C LEU A 327 2.97 16.07 -8.89
N SER A 328 3.71 15.63 -7.87
CA SER A 328 4.95 16.26 -7.38
C SER A 328 6.05 16.38 -8.42
N VAL A 329 6.03 15.55 -9.47
CA VAL A 329 7.02 15.59 -10.56
C VAL A 329 6.53 16.33 -11.80
N ASN A 330 5.25 16.70 -11.87
CA ASN A 330 4.65 17.36 -13.03
C ASN A 330 4.87 18.89 -12.97
N SER A 331 6.13 19.31 -13.01
CA SER A 331 6.56 20.70 -12.82
C SER A 331 6.14 21.67 -13.94
N ALA A 332 5.59 21.17 -15.05
CA ALA A 332 5.03 21.99 -16.12
C ALA A 332 3.54 22.33 -15.93
N LEU A 333 2.87 21.71 -14.95
CA LEU A 333 1.42 21.75 -14.79
C LEU A 333 0.94 23.17 -14.47
N ARG A 334 -0.10 23.62 -15.18
CA ARG A 334 -0.74 24.94 -15.03
C ARG A 334 -2.22 24.86 -14.71
N THR A 335 -2.90 23.85 -15.26
CA THR A 335 -4.33 23.63 -15.06
C THR A 335 -4.55 22.21 -14.57
N LEU A 336 -5.21 22.08 -13.42
CA LEU A 336 -5.64 20.80 -12.84
C LEU A 336 -7.14 20.82 -12.54
N SER A 337 -7.84 19.79 -12.98
CA SER A 337 -9.18 19.46 -12.47
C SER A 337 -9.25 17.97 -12.12
N CYS A 338 -9.61 17.68 -10.87
CA CYS A 338 -9.78 16.34 -10.31
C CYS A 338 -11.07 16.25 -9.48
N VAL A 339 -12.10 16.96 -9.93
CA VAL A 339 -13.39 17.11 -9.25
C VAL A 339 -14.16 15.79 -9.24
N SER A 340 -14.93 15.51 -8.20
CA SER A 340 -15.77 14.30 -8.11
C SER A 340 -14.95 13.01 -8.19
N ASN A 341 -14.00 12.86 -7.25
CA ASN A 341 -13.21 11.64 -7.05
C ASN A 341 -13.36 11.16 -5.60
N GLN A 342 -12.53 10.21 -5.18
CA GLN A 342 -12.49 9.67 -3.81
C GLN A 342 -11.16 10.02 -3.11
N LEU A 343 -10.55 11.17 -3.48
CA LEU A 343 -9.20 11.49 -3.05
C LEU A 343 -9.13 11.63 -1.53
N ALA A 344 -8.25 10.88 -0.89
CA ALA A 344 -7.81 11.07 0.49
C ALA A 344 -6.53 11.91 0.55
N SER A 345 -5.71 11.87 -0.50
CA SER A 345 -4.50 12.67 -0.65
C SER A 345 -4.37 13.26 -2.05
N LEU A 346 -3.92 14.50 -2.12
CA LEU A 346 -3.55 15.19 -3.36
C LEU A 346 -2.19 15.87 -3.14
N ASN A 347 -1.18 15.41 -3.88
CA ASN A 347 0.15 16.01 -3.87
C ASN A 347 0.39 16.89 -5.09
N LEU A 348 0.44 18.20 -4.86
CA LEU A 348 0.68 19.23 -5.87
C LEU A 348 1.96 20.02 -5.59
N ALA A 349 2.81 19.59 -4.65
CA ALA A 349 4.09 20.23 -4.38
C ALA A 349 5.11 19.92 -5.49
N ASN A 350 4.92 20.56 -6.65
CA ASN A 350 5.63 20.30 -7.90
C ASN A 350 6.62 21.40 -8.29
N GLY A 351 6.85 22.37 -7.41
CA GLY A 351 7.70 23.53 -7.62
C GLY A 351 7.13 24.57 -8.59
N ASN A 352 5.87 24.45 -9.02
CA ASN A 352 5.25 25.29 -10.05
C ASN A 352 3.90 25.89 -9.64
N ASN A 353 3.48 25.78 -8.38
CA ASN A 353 2.17 26.28 -7.94
C ASN A 353 1.94 27.78 -8.22
N SER A 354 2.99 28.59 -8.21
CA SER A 354 2.91 30.04 -8.51
C SER A 354 2.60 30.34 -9.98
N ASN A 355 2.80 29.39 -10.90
CA ASN A 355 2.46 29.52 -12.32
C ASN A 355 1.17 28.80 -12.70
N MET A 356 0.52 28.11 -11.75
CA MET A 356 -0.76 27.47 -12.00
C MET A 356 -1.86 28.52 -12.10
N THR A 357 -2.65 28.41 -13.17
CA THR A 357 -3.77 29.30 -13.45
C THR A 357 -5.07 28.78 -12.83
N GLN A 358 -5.23 27.46 -12.70
CA GLN A 358 -6.43 26.84 -12.16
C GLN A 358 -6.13 25.52 -11.45
N MET A 359 -6.79 25.29 -10.32
CA MET A 359 -6.78 24.04 -9.57
C MET A 359 -8.17 23.77 -9.00
N PHE A 360 -8.82 22.70 -9.45
CA PHE A 360 -10.14 22.29 -8.96
C PHE A 360 -10.08 20.86 -8.40
N ALA A 361 -10.30 20.73 -7.09
CA ALA A 361 -10.29 19.46 -6.35
C ALA A 361 -11.56 19.27 -5.49
N GLY A 362 -12.68 19.87 -5.91
CA GLY A 362 -13.95 19.76 -5.20
C GLY A 362 -14.62 18.38 -5.33
N THR A 363 -15.60 18.10 -4.48
CA THR A 363 -16.34 16.82 -4.41
C THR A 363 -15.40 15.62 -4.20
N ASN A 364 -14.49 15.73 -3.22
CA ASN A 364 -13.57 14.70 -2.74
C ASN A 364 -13.72 14.58 -1.21
N ALA A 365 -14.81 13.96 -0.75
CA ALA A 365 -15.23 14.03 0.66
C ALA A 365 -14.17 13.56 1.67
N SER A 366 -13.26 12.67 1.27
CA SER A 366 -12.18 12.12 2.09
C SER A 366 -10.91 12.99 2.10
N LEU A 367 -10.85 14.04 1.30
CA LEU A 367 -9.67 14.89 1.17
C LEU A 367 -9.56 15.80 2.39
N SER A 368 -8.51 15.61 3.17
CA SER A 368 -8.23 16.43 4.36
C SER A 368 -7.19 17.51 4.10
N CYS A 369 -6.30 17.31 3.14
CA CYS A 369 -5.19 18.21 2.86
C CYS A 369 -4.74 18.09 1.39
N VAL A 370 -4.51 19.25 0.77
CA VAL A 370 -3.86 19.39 -0.54
C VAL A 370 -2.43 19.86 -0.28
N GLN A 371 -1.46 18.98 -0.56
CA GLN A 371 -0.04 19.29 -0.41
C GLN A 371 0.37 20.28 -1.50
N ILE A 372 0.88 21.44 -1.09
CA ILE A 372 1.33 22.52 -1.98
C ILE A 372 2.82 22.84 -1.77
N ASP A 373 3.39 23.62 -2.67
CA ASP A 373 4.76 24.11 -2.59
C ASP A 373 4.99 24.93 -1.31
N ALA A 374 6.14 24.71 -0.67
CA ALA A 374 6.52 25.44 0.53
C ALA A 374 6.51 26.96 0.29
N GLY A 375 5.81 27.69 1.17
CA GLY A 375 5.67 29.15 1.07
C GLY A 375 4.69 29.66 0.01
N PHE A 376 4.03 28.78 -0.75
CA PHE A 376 2.95 29.19 -1.64
C PHE A 376 1.67 29.53 -0.85
N THR A 377 0.98 30.59 -1.27
CA THR A 377 -0.35 30.96 -0.74
C THR A 377 -1.35 30.91 -1.90
N PRO A 378 -2.30 29.97 -1.89
CA PRO A 378 -3.31 29.88 -2.93
C PRO A 378 -4.14 31.18 -3.07
N PRO A 379 -4.47 31.61 -4.31
CA PRO A 379 -5.30 32.80 -4.53
C PRO A 379 -6.74 32.59 -4.07
N THR A 380 -7.40 33.68 -3.67
CA THR A 380 -8.80 33.69 -3.20
C THR A 380 -9.80 34.15 -4.27
N ASP A 381 -9.39 34.18 -5.53
CA ASP A 381 -10.17 34.69 -6.67
C ASP A 381 -11.09 33.64 -7.33
N GLY A 382 -11.16 32.44 -6.74
CA GLY A 382 -11.96 31.32 -7.24
C GLY A 382 -11.25 30.42 -8.24
N THR A 383 -9.96 30.65 -8.54
CA THR A 383 -9.17 29.79 -9.43
C THR A 383 -8.62 28.54 -8.73
N TRP A 384 -8.58 28.53 -7.40
CA TRP A 384 -8.13 27.41 -6.57
C TRP A 384 -9.26 26.95 -5.64
N LEU A 385 -9.92 25.85 -6.00
CA LEU A 385 -11.04 25.29 -5.26
C LEU A 385 -10.74 23.88 -4.78
N LYS A 386 -11.16 23.59 -3.55
CA LYS A 386 -11.12 22.29 -2.89
C LYS A 386 -12.36 22.14 -2.02
N ASP A 387 -12.57 20.97 -1.45
CA ASP A 387 -13.62 20.79 -0.46
C ASP A 387 -13.41 21.64 0.78
N SER A 388 -14.52 21.99 1.43
CA SER A 388 -14.50 22.79 2.66
C SER A 388 -13.86 22.05 3.83
N THR A 389 -13.84 20.71 3.80
CA THR A 389 -13.19 19.83 4.79
C THR A 389 -11.69 19.71 4.58
N ALA A 390 -11.21 19.95 3.36
CA ALA A 390 -9.80 19.91 3.04
C ALA A 390 -9.10 21.21 3.50
N SER A 391 -7.80 21.15 3.73
CA SER A 391 -6.92 22.31 3.95
C SER A 391 -5.84 22.39 2.86
N TYR A 392 -5.17 23.53 2.73
CA TYR A 392 -3.92 23.63 1.97
C TYR A 392 -2.77 23.56 2.96
N GLY A 393 -1.73 22.77 2.69
CA GLY A 393 -0.56 22.68 3.55
C GLY A 393 0.69 22.32 2.78
N ASP A 394 1.85 22.79 3.24
CA ASP A 394 3.15 22.38 2.72
C ASP A 394 3.73 21.15 3.45
N ASN A 395 2.95 20.57 4.36
CA ASN A 395 3.25 19.33 5.09
C ASN A 395 1.97 18.53 5.40
N CYS A 396 1.22 18.17 4.37
CA CYS A 396 0.04 17.32 4.40
C CYS A 396 0.43 15.85 4.62
N ILE A 397 0.86 15.50 5.82
CA ILE A 397 1.04 14.10 6.20
C ILE A 397 -0.26 13.58 6.81
N THR A 398 -0.80 12.48 6.27
CA THR A 398 -1.90 11.74 6.90
C THR A 398 -1.51 11.36 8.32
N LYS A 399 -2.39 11.61 9.29
CA LYS A 399 -2.16 11.24 10.69
C LYS A 399 -3.12 10.14 11.12
N TYR A 400 -2.65 9.25 11.97
CA TYR A 400 -3.41 8.18 12.60
C TYR A 400 -3.38 8.33 14.12
N ALA A 401 -4.51 8.05 14.77
CA ALA A 401 -4.64 8.07 16.22
C ALA A 401 -4.06 6.79 16.85
N LEU A 402 -3.34 6.93 17.97
CA LEU A 402 -2.89 5.82 18.81
C LEU A 402 -3.56 5.92 20.19
N THR A 403 -4.51 5.02 20.45
CA THR A 403 -5.21 4.92 21.73
C THR A 403 -4.50 3.91 22.64
N LEU A 404 -4.14 4.34 23.85
CA LEU A 404 -3.39 3.53 24.82
C LEU A 404 -4.23 3.29 26.07
N ASN A 405 -4.36 2.02 26.47
CA ASN A 405 -5.07 1.61 27.69
C ASN A 405 -4.11 0.91 28.65
N ALA A 406 -4.11 1.33 29.92
CA ALA A 406 -3.35 0.67 30.97
C ALA A 406 -4.10 0.79 32.29
N THR A 407 -4.17 -0.31 33.05
CA THR A 407 -4.66 -0.33 34.44
C THR A 407 -3.58 -0.99 35.28
N ASN A 408 -3.30 -0.47 36.48
CA ASN A 408 -2.19 -0.91 37.34
C ASN A 408 -0.78 -0.72 36.74
N GLY A 409 -0.65 0.20 35.79
CA GLY A 409 0.60 0.65 35.18
C GLY A 409 0.34 1.81 34.23
N SER A 410 1.37 2.20 33.49
CA SER A 410 1.30 3.22 32.44
C SER A 410 2.02 2.76 31.18
N ILE A 411 1.79 3.47 30.07
CA ILE A 411 2.49 3.24 28.80
C ILE A 411 3.18 4.55 28.40
N ASN A 412 4.49 4.48 28.18
CA ASN A 412 5.25 5.56 27.56
C ASN A 412 5.50 5.26 26.09
N THR A 413 5.51 6.31 25.27
CA THR A 413 5.75 6.23 23.82
C THR A 413 7.06 6.91 23.42
N ASN A 414 7.71 6.46 22.36
CA ASN A 414 8.78 7.19 21.70
C ASN A 414 8.68 7.05 20.18
N PRO A 415 8.48 8.13 19.40
CA PRO A 415 8.33 9.53 19.86
C PRO A 415 7.07 9.75 20.71
N ASN A 416 7.10 10.78 21.57
CA ASN A 416 5.93 11.18 22.35
C ASN A 416 4.98 12.01 21.49
N ALA A 417 3.70 11.62 21.40
CA ALA A 417 2.68 12.44 20.76
C ALA A 417 2.11 13.49 21.72
N THR A 418 2.01 14.74 21.26
CA THR A 418 1.34 15.84 21.97
C THR A 418 -0.18 15.83 21.78
N THR A 419 -0.70 15.10 20.78
CA THR A 419 -2.13 15.05 20.41
C THR A 419 -2.69 13.64 20.22
N ASN A 420 -1.99 12.59 20.68
CA ASN A 420 -2.32 11.17 20.42
C ASN A 420 -2.42 10.79 18.93
N GLU A 421 -1.89 11.61 18.04
CA GLU A 421 -1.85 11.39 16.59
C GLU A 421 -0.40 11.33 16.09
N PHE A 422 -0.15 10.42 15.15
CA PHE A 422 1.16 10.21 14.55
C PHE A 422 1.05 10.26 13.04
N ASN A 423 2.09 10.76 12.39
CA ASN A 423 2.21 10.72 10.94
C ASN A 423 2.18 9.27 10.44
N ALA A 424 1.51 9.03 9.32
CA ALA A 424 1.48 7.73 8.65
C ALA A 424 2.91 7.20 8.42
N GLY A 425 3.14 5.92 8.72
CA GLY A 425 4.45 5.26 8.65
C GLY A 425 5.37 5.51 9.84
N THR A 426 4.99 6.34 10.83
CA THR A 426 5.81 6.52 12.04
C THR A 426 5.92 5.21 12.81
N GLU A 427 7.13 4.83 13.17
CA GLU A 427 7.39 3.74 14.11
C GLU A 427 7.41 4.31 15.55
N VAL A 428 6.53 3.78 16.40
CA VAL A 428 6.38 4.20 17.80
C VAL A 428 6.80 3.05 18.71
N THR A 429 7.78 3.29 19.57
CA THR A 429 8.15 2.35 20.63
C THR A 429 7.24 2.55 21.84
N LEU A 430 6.62 1.48 22.31
CA LEU A 430 5.76 1.41 23.49
C LEU A 430 6.53 0.73 24.63
N LEU A 431 6.58 1.40 25.78
CA LEU A 431 7.17 0.88 27.01
C LEU A 431 6.09 0.82 28.10
N ALA A 432 5.71 -0.40 28.50
CA ALA A 432 4.84 -0.60 29.65
C ALA A 432 5.63 -0.45 30.95
N ILE A 433 5.12 0.37 31.87
CA ILE A 433 5.71 0.65 33.17
C ILE A 433 4.70 0.21 34.25
N PRO A 434 4.94 -0.90 34.96
CA PRO A 434 4.05 -1.35 36.03
C PRO A 434 3.99 -0.35 37.19
N ASN A 435 2.84 -0.27 37.87
CA ASN A 435 2.77 0.39 39.18
C ASN A 435 3.46 -0.46 40.25
N THR A 436 3.77 0.14 41.41
CA THR A 436 4.26 -0.57 42.59
C THR A 436 3.40 -1.81 42.91
N GLY A 437 4.03 -2.96 43.12
CA GLY A 437 3.38 -4.24 43.39
C GLY A 437 2.85 -4.99 42.16
N TYR A 438 3.05 -4.50 40.95
CA TYR A 438 2.63 -5.16 39.70
C TYR A 438 3.82 -5.48 38.79
N ILE A 439 3.64 -6.47 37.92
CA ILE A 439 4.53 -6.80 36.80
C ILE A 439 3.76 -6.68 35.49
N PHE A 440 4.50 -6.44 34.40
CA PHE A 440 3.93 -6.46 33.06
C PHE A 440 3.71 -7.90 32.59
N ASP A 441 2.50 -8.23 32.15
CA ASP A 441 2.17 -9.55 31.63
C ASP A 441 2.34 -9.61 30.11
N SER A 442 1.59 -8.76 29.40
CA SER A 442 1.49 -8.79 27.94
C SER A 442 0.77 -7.58 27.35
N TRP A 443 1.02 -7.34 26.07
CA TRP A 443 0.24 -6.45 25.22
C TRP A 443 -0.99 -7.16 24.64
N SER A 444 -2.06 -6.41 24.40
CA SER A 444 -3.24 -6.84 23.63
C SER A 444 -3.85 -5.70 22.81
N GLY A 445 -4.68 -6.02 21.82
CA GLY A 445 -5.26 -5.05 20.87
C GLY A 445 -4.58 -5.20 19.50
N ASP A 446 -4.18 -4.07 18.90
CA ASP A 446 -3.45 -4.07 17.63
C ASP A 446 -2.00 -4.59 17.72
N ILE A 447 -1.50 -4.84 18.93
CA ILE A 447 -0.25 -5.57 19.17
C ILE A 447 -0.43 -6.56 20.33
N THR A 448 0.25 -7.70 20.24
CA THR A 448 0.11 -8.81 21.20
C THR A 448 1.45 -9.39 21.60
N GLY A 449 1.56 -9.92 22.82
CA GLY A 449 2.74 -10.66 23.30
C GLY A 449 3.41 -10.03 24.52
N ALA A 450 4.46 -10.66 25.05
CA ALA A 450 5.11 -10.27 26.30
C ALA A 450 6.38 -9.42 26.13
N THR A 451 6.79 -9.11 24.89
CA THR A 451 7.98 -8.29 24.62
C THR A 451 7.75 -6.85 25.09
N ASN A 452 8.60 -6.32 25.97
CA ASN A 452 8.53 -4.96 26.47
C ASN A 452 9.94 -4.37 26.60
N PRO A 453 10.30 -3.27 25.90
CA PRO A 453 9.44 -2.46 25.01
C PRO A 453 9.11 -3.16 23.68
N VAL A 454 8.09 -2.66 22.98
CA VAL A 454 7.64 -3.16 21.66
C VAL A 454 7.44 -2.01 20.67
N ASN A 455 7.67 -2.24 19.38
CA ASN A 455 7.45 -1.23 18.34
C ASN A 455 6.13 -1.47 17.59
N ILE A 456 5.45 -0.39 17.21
CA ILE A 456 4.25 -0.41 16.35
C ILE A 456 4.39 0.63 15.22
N THR A 457 3.99 0.27 13.99
CA THR A 457 3.96 1.19 12.85
C THR A 457 2.56 1.78 12.68
N MET A 458 2.47 3.10 12.50
CA MET A 458 1.21 3.82 12.35
C MET A 458 0.75 3.83 10.89
N ASP A 459 0.02 2.79 10.47
CA ASP A 459 -0.55 2.63 9.12
C ASP A 459 -2.09 2.74 9.05
N ALA A 460 -2.71 2.84 10.23
CA ALA A 460 -4.14 3.06 10.47
C ALA A 460 -4.29 3.59 11.91
N ASP A 461 -5.50 3.97 12.31
CA ASP A 461 -5.79 4.21 13.73
C ASP A 461 -5.58 2.90 14.53
N LYS A 462 -4.89 2.98 15.67
CA LYS A 462 -4.50 1.83 16.50
C LYS A 462 -5.00 1.96 17.94
N THR A 463 -5.31 0.84 18.58
CA THR A 463 -5.61 0.71 20.00
C THR A 463 -4.75 -0.39 20.63
N VAL A 464 -3.95 -0.02 21.63
CA VAL A 464 -3.05 -0.94 22.34
C VAL A 464 -3.34 -0.90 23.84
N THR A 465 -3.35 -2.08 24.47
CA THR A 465 -3.56 -2.23 25.91
C THR A 465 -2.36 -2.95 26.55
N ALA A 466 -1.81 -2.38 27.63
CA ALA A 466 -0.82 -3.05 28.47
C ALA A 466 -1.52 -3.74 29.65
N ASN A 467 -1.32 -5.05 29.78
CA ASN A 467 -1.88 -5.87 30.84
C ASN A 467 -0.83 -6.11 31.94
N PHE A 468 -1.24 -5.98 33.19
CA PHE A 468 -0.39 -6.11 34.36
C PHE A 468 -1.03 -7.07 35.39
N SER A 469 -0.21 -7.89 36.06
CA SER A 469 -0.62 -8.76 37.17
C SER A 469 0.13 -8.41 38.45
N LEU A 470 -0.37 -8.91 39.58
CA LEU A 470 0.30 -8.74 40.87
C LEU A 470 1.66 -9.45 40.86
N ALA A 471 2.67 -8.75 41.37
CA ALA A 471 4.00 -9.32 41.54
C ALA A 471 3.99 -10.43 42.61
N PRO A 472 4.61 -11.60 42.36
CA PRO A 472 4.69 -12.68 43.35
C PRO A 472 5.44 -12.25 44.62
N ILE A 473 4.91 -12.60 45.79
CA ILE A 473 5.44 -12.20 47.12
C ILE A 473 6.17 -13.38 47.77
N VAL A 474 7.29 -13.10 48.46
CA VAL A 474 8.03 -14.08 49.28
C VAL A 474 7.29 -14.33 50.59
N ASN A 475 7.07 -15.60 50.94
CA ASN A 475 6.44 -15.99 52.19
C ASN A 475 7.43 -15.82 53.36
N ILE A 476 7.18 -14.82 54.22
CA ILE A 476 8.02 -14.51 55.38
C ILE A 476 7.12 -14.44 56.63
N PRO A 477 6.97 -15.54 57.38
CA PRO A 477 6.01 -15.64 58.48
C PRO A 477 6.46 -14.90 59.77
N ASP A 478 7.76 -14.78 60.02
CA ASP A 478 8.29 -14.06 61.18
C ASP A 478 8.21 -12.54 60.94
N THR A 479 7.46 -11.84 61.79
CA THR A 479 7.22 -10.40 61.64
C THR A 479 8.49 -9.57 61.82
N ASN A 480 9.41 -9.99 62.71
CA ASN A 480 10.67 -9.27 62.92
C ASN A 480 11.57 -9.44 61.69
N PHE A 481 11.63 -10.64 61.12
CA PHE A 481 12.38 -10.88 59.89
C PHE A 481 11.78 -10.10 58.71
N LYS A 482 10.45 -10.12 58.53
CA LYS A 482 9.76 -9.34 57.50
C LYS A 482 10.07 -7.84 57.63
N ASN A 483 9.98 -7.29 58.84
CA ASN A 483 10.27 -5.87 59.08
C ASN A 483 11.73 -5.53 58.77
N ALA A 484 12.68 -6.40 59.13
CA ALA A 484 14.09 -6.17 58.84
C ALA A 484 14.36 -6.09 57.33
N LEU A 485 13.70 -6.94 56.53
CA LEU A 485 13.81 -6.92 55.07
C LEU A 485 13.09 -5.72 54.44
N VAL A 486 11.84 -5.46 54.84
CA VAL A 486 11.01 -4.35 54.31
C VAL A 486 11.63 -2.99 54.61
N ASN A 487 12.30 -2.82 55.76
CA ASN A 487 12.98 -1.58 56.13
C ASN A 487 14.32 -1.38 55.41
N ASN A 488 14.82 -2.39 54.69
CA ASN A 488 16.05 -2.29 53.92
C ASN A 488 15.73 -1.81 52.50
N SER A 489 16.00 -0.53 52.21
CA SER A 489 15.72 0.08 50.91
C SER A 489 16.50 -0.50 49.73
N SER A 490 17.57 -1.27 49.99
CA SER A 490 18.30 -1.99 48.94
C SER A 490 17.66 -3.34 48.60
N ILE A 491 16.85 -3.89 49.52
CA ILE A 491 16.05 -5.10 49.31
C ILE A 491 14.66 -4.72 48.81
N ASN A 492 13.94 -3.91 49.59
CA ASN A 492 12.62 -3.39 49.26
C ASN A 492 12.75 -2.17 48.34
N THR A 493 13.10 -2.44 47.09
CA THR A 493 13.41 -1.42 46.08
C THR A 493 12.19 -0.62 45.67
N ASN A 494 10.98 -1.19 45.80
CA ASN A 494 9.75 -0.50 45.47
C ASN A 494 9.11 0.24 46.66
N SER A 495 9.67 0.06 47.87
CA SER A 495 9.24 0.68 49.13
C SER A 495 7.79 0.37 49.52
N ASP A 496 7.25 -0.77 49.09
CA ASP A 496 5.96 -1.27 49.56
C ASP A 496 6.09 -2.03 50.90
N SER A 497 5.00 -2.61 51.39
CA SER A 497 5.00 -3.34 52.66
C SER A 497 5.39 -4.82 52.52
N GLU A 498 5.69 -5.26 51.31
CA GLU A 498 5.95 -6.65 50.97
C GLU A 498 7.38 -6.82 50.44
N ILE A 499 7.77 -8.07 50.19
CA ILE A 499 9.04 -8.38 49.51
C ILE A 499 8.63 -9.25 48.34
N GLN A 500 8.87 -8.77 47.12
CA GLN A 500 8.58 -9.56 45.93
C GLN A 500 9.72 -10.55 45.63
N LEU A 501 9.37 -11.65 44.97
CA LEU A 501 10.35 -12.66 44.58
C LEU A 501 11.47 -12.06 43.72
N THR A 502 11.14 -11.09 42.86
CA THR A 502 12.12 -10.36 42.04
C THR A 502 13.07 -9.51 42.87
N GLU A 503 12.61 -8.93 43.97
CA GLU A 503 13.45 -8.14 44.87
C GLU A 503 14.46 -9.03 45.59
N ALA A 504 13.99 -10.17 46.11
CA ALA A 504 14.82 -11.16 46.77
C ALA A 504 15.89 -11.75 45.84
N LEU A 505 15.51 -12.11 44.60
CA LEU A 505 16.44 -12.64 43.59
C LEU A 505 17.50 -11.61 43.18
N ASN A 506 17.14 -10.33 43.04
CA ASN A 506 18.08 -9.30 42.60
C ASN A 506 19.06 -8.84 43.69
N TYR A 507 18.74 -9.11 44.96
CA TYR A 507 19.60 -8.71 46.07
C TYR A 507 20.79 -9.67 46.22
N SER A 508 22.01 -9.14 46.08
CA SER A 508 23.26 -9.92 46.03
C SER A 508 24.31 -9.52 47.08
N SER A 509 23.87 -8.83 48.14
CA SER A 509 24.74 -8.29 49.18
C SER A 509 24.52 -8.98 50.54
N SER A 510 25.06 -8.39 51.61
CA SER A 510 24.96 -8.93 52.97
C SER A 510 23.60 -8.62 53.61
N ILE A 511 22.90 -9.65 54.06
CA ILE A 511 21.73 -9.50 54.95
C ILE A 511 22.21 -9.52 56.40
N ASN A 512 21.93 -8.45 57.15
CA ASN A 512 22.16 -8.38 58.59
C ASN A 512 20.84 -8.23 59.33
N VAL A 513 20.51 -9.26 60.11
CA VAL A 513 19.30 -9.37 60.93
C VAL A 513 19.65 -9.83 62.35
N SER A 514 20.85 -9.46 62.82
CA SER A 514 21.34 -9.83 64.16
C SER A 514 20.67 -9.02 65.27
N ASN A 515 20.40 -9.66 66.42
CA ASN A 515 19.79 -9.03 67.60
C ASN A 515 18.35 -8.52 67.41
N GLU A 516 17.60 -9.08 66.47
CA GLU A 516 16.24 -8.64 66.11
C GLU A 516 15.13 -9.50 66.74
N SER A 517 15.48 -10.43 67.64
CA SER A 517 14.53 -11.38 68.24
C SER A 517 13.79 -12.24 67.19
N ILE A 518 14.51 -12.66 66.16
CA ILE A 518 14.00 -13.52 65.09
C ILE A 518 14.00 -14.98 65.55
N SER A 519 12.93 -15.71 65.22
CA SER A 519 12.77 -17.12 65.55
C SER A 519 12.69 -18.03 64.32
N ASP A 520 12.24 -17.47 63.18
CA ASP A 520 12.04 -18.19 61.93
C ASP A 520 12.56 -17.34 60.75
N LEU A 521 13.49 -17.91 59.98
CA LEU A 521 14.08 -17.28 58.78
C LEU A 521 13.45 -17.79 57.47
N THR A 522 12.30 -18.46 57.52
CA THR A 522 11.54 -18.83 56.31
C THR A 522 11.36 -17.62 55.40
N GLY A 523 11.65 -17.79 54.12
CA GLY A 523 11.74 -16.75 53.11
C GLY A 523 13.18 -16.38 52.72
N ILE A 524 14.19 -16.74 53.53
CA ILE A 524 15.61 -16.54 53.18
C ILE A 524 16.03 -17.33 51.93
N GLU A 525 15.36 -18.45 51.66
CA GLU A 525 15.58 -19.30 50.48
C GLU A 525 15.29 -18.59 49.16
N ALA A 526 14.49 -17.51 49.17
CA ALA A 526 14.23 -16.69 47.98
C ALA A 526 15.39 -15.73 47.64
N PHE A 527 16.35 -15.56 48.55
CA PHE A 527 17.50 -14.68 48.38
C PHE A 527 18.71 -15.44 47.84
N GLU A 528 18.58 -16.03 46.66
CA GLU A 528 19.54 -16.98 46.09
C GLU A 528 20.96 -16.41 45.91
N ASN A 529 21.07 -15.09 45.70
CA ASN A 529 22.33 -14.41 45.35
C ASN A 529 23.04 -13.74 46.53
N ILE A 530 22.58 -13.89 47.77
CA ILE A 530 23.22 -13.24 48.92
C ILE A 530 24.61 -13.82 49.18
N THR A 531 25.54 -12.94 49.51
CA THR A 531 26.94 -13.29 49.74
C THR A 531 27.30 -13.36 51.22
N SER A 532 26.47 -12.82 52.10
CA SER A 532 26.72 -12.84 53.55
C SER A 532 25.42 -12.81 54.33
N LEU A 533 25.31 -13.67 55.34
CA LEU A 533 24.17 -13.72 56.27
C LEU A 533 24.66 -13.55 57.70
N ILE A 534 24.27 -12.44 58.32
CA ILE A 534 24.58 -12.08 59.71
C ILE A 534 23.29 -12.16 60.53
N CYS A 535 23.11 -13.25 61.25
CA CYS A 535 21.87 -13.55 62.01
C CYS A 535 22.13 -13.92 63.48
N PHE A 536 23.27 -13.51 64.03
CA PHE A 536 23.66 -13.83 65.39
C PHE A 536 22.76 -13.18 66.47
N SER A 537 22.79 -13.73 67.69
CA SER A 537 22.02 -13.25 68.86
C SER A 537 20.51 -13.19 68.60
N ASN A 538 19.94 -14.29 68.12
CA ASN A 538 18.51 -14.47 67.88
C ASN A 538 18.02 -15.76 68.58
N THR A 539 16.81 -16.22 68.25
CA THR A 539 16.22 -17.47 68.77
C THR A 539 15.97 -18.50 67.67
N ILE A 540 16.79 -18.49 66.62
CA ILE A 540 16.63 -19.35 65.43
C ILE A 540 16.94 -20.79 65.82
N ALA A 541 15.98 -21.70 65.61
CA ALA A 541 16.13 -23.13 65.92
C ALA A 541 16.47 -23.99 64.68
N SER A 542 16.08 -23.52 63.50
CA SER A 542 16.29 -24.17 62.21
C SER A 542 16.72 -23.13 61.19
N LEU A 543 17.71 -23.48 60.36
CA LEU A 543 18.27 -22.59 59.36
C LEU A 543 18.50 -23.39 58.08
N ASP A 544 17.69 -23.13 57.05
CA ASP A 544 17.85 -23.70 55.72
C ASP A 544 18.50 -22.67 54.81
N LEU A 545 19.68 -23.00 54.28
CA LEU A 545 20.47 -22.17 53.38
C LEU A 545 20.77 -22.87 52.06
N SER A 546 20.00 -23.92 51.74
CA SER A 546 20.25 -24.78 50.58
C SER A 546 20.14 -24.05 49.24
N SER A 547 19.29 -23.01 49.16
CA SER A 547 19.13 -22.15 47.98
C SER A 547 20.14 -20.99 47.91
N ASN A 548 20.78 -20.61 49.03
CA ASN A 548 21.71 -19.48 49.10
C ASN A 548 23.12 -19.90 48.67
N THR A 549 23.26 -20.42 47.46
CA THR A 549 24.50 -21.05 46.96
C THR A 549 25.66 -20.08 46.76
N GLU A 550 25.36 -18.77 46.69
CA GLU A 550 26.34 -17.69 46.57
C GLU A 550 26.92 -17.24 47.93
N LEU A 551 26.49 -17.84 49.03
CA LEU A 551 26.87 -17.45 50.39
C LEU A 551 28.37 -17.65 50.66
N VAL A 552 29.05 -16.56 51.01
CA VAL A 552 30.48 -16.51 51.33
C VAL A 552 30.72 -16.46 52.84
N ASN A 553 29.91 -15.70 53.58
CA ASN A 553 30.07 -15.53 55.02
C ASN A 553 28.79 -15.86 55.77
N LEU A 554 28.89 -16.69 56.82
CA LEU A 554 27.76 -17.02 57.69
C LEU A 554 28.11 -16.76 59.16
N TYR A 555 27.40 -15.82 59.77
CA TYR A 555 27.51 -15.50 61.20
C TYR A 555 26.17 -15.77 61.90
N CYS A 556 26.03 -16.96 62.48
CA CYS A 556 24.80 -17.44 63.13
C CYS A 556 24.99 -17.78 64.61
N TYR A 557 26.05 -17.28 65.25
CA TYR A 557 26.34 -17.54 66.66
C TYR A 557 25.28 -16.99 67.64
N ASN A 558 25.24 -17.50 68.87
CA ASN A 558 24.23 -17.15 69.89
C ASN A 558 22.78 -17.37 69.40
N ASN A 559 22.47 -18.59 68.94
CA ASN A 559 21.13 -19.00 68.51
C ASN A 559 20.77 -20.37 69.14
N GLN A 560 19.71 -21.01 68.64
CA GLN A 560 19.23 -22.32 69.10
C GLN A 560 19.34 -23.40 68.00
N ILE A 561 20.21 -23.18 67.01
CA ILE A 561 20.35 -24.06 65.84
C ILE A 561 20.85 -25.42 66.31
N SER A 562 20.10 -26.48 65.97
CA SER A 562 20.37 -27.85 66.42
C SER A 562 21.03 -28.72 65.35
N ASP A 563 20.80 -28.41 64.08
CA ASP A 563 21.44 -29.03 62.93
C ASP A 563 21.68 -27.95 61.88
N LEU A 564 22.85 -27.98 61.25
CA LEU A 564 23.22 -27.02 60.22
C LEU A 564 23.84 -27.77 59.03
N ASP A 565 23.18 -27.68 57.88
CA ASP A 565 23.64 -28.28 56.62
C ASP A 565 24.08 -27.17 55.65
N LEU A 566 25.37 -27.18 55.30
CA LEU A 566 26.00 -26.22 54.41
C LEU A 566 26.58 -26.88 53.16
N SER A 567 26.16 -28.11 52.84
CA SER A 567 26.63 -28.86 51.68
C SER A 567 26.35 -28.19 50.33
N SER A 568 25.35 -27.30 50.25
CA SER A 568 25.06 -26.53 49.03
C SER A 568 25.85 -25.21 48.92
N ASN A 569 26.55 -24.80 49.98
CA ASN A 569 27.20 -23.48 50.08
C ASN A 569 28.71 -23.61 49.79
N SER A 570 29.05 -23.92 48.54
CA SER A 570 30.44 -24.17 48.10
C SER A 570 31.34 -22.92 48.10
N LYS A 571 30.75 -21.72 48.14
CA LYS A 571 31.48 -20.44 48.19
C LYS A 571 31.83 -19.97 49.60
N LEU A 572 31.48 -20.75 50.62
CA LEU A 572 31.68 -20.38 52.01
C LEU A 572 33.17 -20.23 52.34
N ILE A 573 33.55 -19.07 52.88
CA ILE A 573 34.90 -18.73 53.33
C ILE A 573 34.95 -18.60 54.86
N GLU A 574 33.88 -18.05 55.46
CA GLU A 574 33.84 -17.80 56.90
C GLU A 574 32.54 -18.30 57.52
N LEU A 575 32.67 -19.09 58.58
CA LEU A 575 31.57 -19.62 59.37
C LEU A 575 31.79 -19.34 60.86
N ASP A 576 30.88 -18.62 61.49
CA ASP A 576 30.78 -18.51 62.95
C ASP A 576 29.40 -18.99 63.41
N ALA A 577 29.36 -20.20 63.96
CA ALA A 577 28.17 -20.83 64.52
C ALA A 577 28.33 -21.15 66.02
N ARG A 578 29.17 -20.39 66.74
CA ARG A 578 29.39 -20.58 68.18
C ARG A 578 28.13 -20.40 69.02
N ASN A 579 28.12 -20.97 70.22
CA ASN A 579 27.01 -20.79 71.19
C ASN A 579 25.64 -21.13 70.57
N ASN A 580 25.54 -22.29 69.93
CA ASN A 580 24.30 -22.86 69.42
C ASN A 580 23.99 -24.18 70.16
N SER A 581 23.05 -24.97 69.64
CA SER A 581 22.72 -26.30 70.14
C SER A 581 23.08 -27.40 69.14
N LEU A 582 24.10 -27.18 68.30
CA LEU A 582 24.43 -28.07 67.19
C LEU A 582 24.71 -29.48 67.70
N SER A 583 24.03 -30.47 67.13
CA SER A 583 24.28 -31.89 67.31
C SER A 583 25.08 -32.47 66.13
N SER A 584 24.83 -31.92 64.94
CA SER A 584 25.53 -32.22 63.71
C SER A 584 25.79 -30.95 62.89
N LEU A 585 26.88 -30.96 62.13
CA LEU A 585 27.22 -29.93 61.17
C LEU A 585 27.69 -30.61 59.89
N ASN A 586 27.06 -30.30 58.75
CA ASN A 586 27.50 -30.79 57.45
C ASN A 586 28.20 -29.68 56.66
N LEU A 587 29.52 -29.80 56.52
CA LEU A 587 30.32 -28.91 55.69
C LEU A 587 30.73 -29.56 54.38
N ALA A 588 30.33 -30.79 54.05
CA ALA A 588 30.78 -31.46 52.83
C ALA A 588 30.17 -30.82 51.57
N ASN A 589 30.72 -29.67 51.17
CA ASN A 589 30.24 -28.77 50.14
C ASN A 589 31.06 -28.85 48.84
N GLY A 590 31.98 -29.82 48.77
CA GLY A 590 32.90 -30.05 47.66
C GLY A 590 34.11 -29.10 47.62
N GLU A 591 34.15 -28.09 48.50
CA GLU A 591 35.07 -26.97 48.45
C GLU A 591 35.56 -26.55 49.85
N ASN A 592 35.72 -27.52 50.79
CA ASN A 592 36.20 -27.25 52.15
C ASN A 592 37.52 -26.47 52.24
N GLY A 593 38.36 -26.54 51.20
CA GLY A 593 39.59 -25.74 51.11
C GLY A 593 39.37 -24.23 51.04
N ASN A 594 38.16 -23.77 50.69
CA ASN A 594 37.81 -22.35 50.63
C ASN A 594 37.46 -21.78 52.01
N ILE A 595 37.07 -22.61 52.97
CA ILE A 595 36.69 -22.18 54.32
C ILE A 595 37.95 -21.81 55.10
N ALA A 596 38.26 -20.52 55.11
CA ALA A 596 39.43 -19.94 55.77
C ALA A 596 39.27 -19.89 57.29
N VAL A 597 38.06 -19.65 57.79
CA VAL A 597 37.77 -19.55 59.22
C VAL A 597 36.49 -20.31 59.56
N MET A 598 36.55 -21.16 60.57
CA MET A 598 35.41 -21.91 61.07
C MET A 598 35.40 -21.87 62.60
N GLU A 599 34.42 -21.20 63.21
CA GLU A 599 34.22 -21.16 64.66
C GLU A 599 32.88 -21.83 65.03
N VAL A 600 32.94 -23.03 65.63
CA VAL A 600 31.76 -23.82 66.01
C VAL A 600 31.83 -24.35 67.45
N ASN A 601 32.68 -23.75 68.29
CA ASN A 601 32.79 -24.07 69.71
C ASN A 601 31.59 -23.56 70.53
N ASN A 602 31.47 -24.05 71.76
CA ASN A 602 30.32 -23.84 72.65
C ASN A 602 29.00 -24.42 72.10
N ASN A 603 29.11 -25.53 71.36
CA ASN A 603 28.05 -26.42 70.91
C ASN A 603 28.23 -27.79 71.58
N SER A 604 27.97 -27.88 72.88
CA SER A 604 28.33 -29.06 73.70
C SER A 604 27.77 -30.41 73.22
N SER A 605 26.74 -30.41 72.36
CA SER A 605 26.14 -31.62 71.78
C SER A 605 26.74 -32.01 70.42
N LEU A 606 27.65 -31.21 69.86
CA LEU A 606 28.23 -31.43 68.55
C LEU A 606 29.18 -32.62 68.62
N GLY A 607 28.76 -33.74 68.05
CA GLY A 607 29.54 -34.97 68.01
C GLY A 607 30.34 -35.13 66.71
N CYS A 608 29.81 -34.59 65.61
CA CYS A 608 30.38 -34.80 64.29
C CYS A 608 30.24 -33.59 63.37
N ILE A 609 31.34 -33.26 62.70
CA ILE A 609 31.44 -32.26 61.64
C ILE A 609 31.79 -33.02 60.36
N GLN A 610 30.87 -33.03 59.39
CA GLN A 610 31.06 -33.74 58.14
C GLN A 610 31.90 -32.88 57.20
N ILE A 611 32.98 -33.43 56.67
CA ILE A 611 33.90 -32.76 55.75
C ILE A 611 33.98 -33.53 54.43
N ASP A 612 34.50 -32.87 53.40
CA ASP A 612 34.72 -33.45 52.08
C ASP A 612 35.69 -34.63 52.14
N ALA A 613 35.45 -35.63 51.29
CA ALA A 613 36.31 -36.80 51.19
C ALA A 613 37.76 -36.41 50.85
N GLY A 614 38.72 -36.89 51.65
CA GLY A 614 40.14 -36.60 51.50
C GLY A 614 40.58 -35.23 52.02
N PHE A 615 39.69 -34.39 52.55
CA PHE A 615 40.06 -33.11 53.14
C PHE A 615 40.72 -33.30 54.52
N THR A 616 41.78 -32.54 54.78
CA THR A 616 42.44 -32.50 56.10
C THR A 616 42.23 -31.11 56.70
N PRO A 617 41.45 -30.98 57.78
CA PRO A 617 41.24 -29.70 58.45
C PRO A 617 42.56 -29.05 58.91
N PRO A 618 42.69 -27.71 58.81
CA PRO A 618 43.90 -27.00 59.20
C PRO A 618 44.15 -27.10 60.71
N ASN A 619 45.42 -27.19 61.09
CA ASN A 619 45.86 -27.28 62.50
C ASN A 619 46.56 -25.99 62.97
N ASP A 620 46.21 -24.85 62.38
CA ASP A 620 46.76 -23.52 62.67
C ASP A 620 45.87 -22.67 63.60
N GLY A 621 44.74 -23.24 64.06
CA GLY A 621 43.79 -22.58 64.94
C GLY A 621 42.69 -21.78 64.23
N THR A 622 42.66 -21.78 62.89
CA THR A 622 41.58 -21.15 62.11
C THR A 622 40.26 -21.91 62.14
N TRP A 623 40.32 -23.21 62.41
CA TRP A 623 39.17 -24.09 62.60
C TRP A 623 39.05 -24.46 64.08
N VAL A 624 38.06 -23.87 64.76
CA VAL A 624 37.80 -24.00 66.20
C VAL A 624 36.49 -24.77 66.41
N LYS A 625 36.56 -25.85 67.18
CA LYS A 625 35.41 -26.70 67.55
C LYS A 625 35.50 -27.12 69.01
N ASP A 626 34.42 -27.66 69.55
CA ASP A 626 34.47 -28.30 70.87
C ASP A 626 35.32 -29.57 70.88
N SER A 627 35.78 -29.93 72.09
CA SER A 627 36.54 -31.17 72.31
C SER A 627 35.70 -32.43 72.06
N THR A 628 34.37 -32.34 72.15
CA THR A 628 33.42 -33.43 71.88
C THR A 628 33.19 -33.71 70.40
N ALA A 629 33.46 -32.73 69.55
CA ALA A 629 33.22 -32.83 68.11
C ALA A 629 34.39 -33.57 67.43
N SER A 630 34.09 -34.37 66.40
CA SER A 630 35.08 -35.03 65.55
C SER A 630 34.84 -34.67 64.09
N TYR A 631 35.90 -34.59 63.28
CA TYR A 631 35.78 -34.46 61.83
C TYR A 631 35.61 -35.86 61.22
N SER A 632 34.68 -36.00 60.28
CA SER A 632 34.44 -37.26 59.56
C SER A 632 34.03 -36.99 58.12
N GLU A 633 34.44 -37.84 57.18
CA GLU A 633 33.89 -37.82 55.82
C GLU A 633 32.43 -38.31 55.78
N ASN A 634 31.98 -38.96 56.86
CA ASN A 634 30.62 -39.44 57.01
C ASN A 634 30.19 -39.34 58.47
N CYS A 635 29.32 -38.37 58.78
CA CYS A 635 28.78 -38.18 60.13
C CYS A 635 27.59 -39.07 60.45
N ILE A 636 27.19 -39.94 59.52
CA ILE A 636 26.18 -40.96 59.75
C ILE A 636 26.82 -42.08 60.55
N ALA A 637 26.61 -42.08 61.86
CA ALA A 637 26.89 -43.22 62.72
C ALA A 637 26.23 -44.48 62.12
N THR A 638 27.05 -45.42 61.65
CA THR A 638 26.62 -46.63 60.98
C THR A 638 25.79 -47.53 61.91
N ALA A 639 24.51 -47.71 61.57
CA ALA A 639 23.83 -49.00 61.69
C ALA A 639 23.11 -49.31 60.36
N SER A 640 23.79 -50.10 59.51
CA SER A 640 23.35 -50.65 58.21
C SER A 640 23.13 -49.67 57.06
N VAL A 641 24.03 -49.73 56.06
CA VAL A 641 23.84 -49.47 54.63
C VAL A 641 22.57 -48.67 54.28
N ILE A 642 22.63 -47.34 54.42
CA ILE A 642 21.60 -46.41 53.94
C ILE A 642 22.08 -45.82 52.61
N ASN A 643 21.26 -45.92 51.58
CA ASN A 643 21.47 -45.17 50.35
C ASN A 643 20.89 -43.75 50.56
N LEU A 644 21.74 -42.73 50.72
CA LEU A 644 21.31 -41.35 51.02
C LEU A 644 20.38 -40.78 49.95
N GLU A 645 20.65 -41.07 48.67
CA GLU A 645 19.82 -40.59 47.56
C GLU A 645 18.38 -41.12 47.68
N TYR A 646 18.23 -42.41 48.03
CA TYR A 646 16.92 -42.98 48.27
C TYR A 646 16.24 -42.38 49.52
N ASN A 647 16.99 -42.17 50.60
CA ASN A 647 16.42 -41.63 51.85
C ASN A 647 15.86 -40.20 51.68
N ASN A 648 16.55 -39.35 50.92
CA ASN A 648 16.16 -37.97 50.60
C ASN A 648 15.04 -37.88 49.56
N ALA A 649 14.87 -38.94 48.77
CA ALA A 649 13.77 -39.08 47.82
C ALA A 649 12.45 -39.47 48.50
N ILE A 650 12.44 -40.00 49.72
CA ILE A 650 11.19 -40.35 50.41
C ILE A 650 10.54 -39.12 51.05
N LEU A 651 9.21 -39.04 51.01
CA LEU A 651 8.38 -38.09 51.74
C LEU A 651 7.48 -38.88 52.70
N ILE A 652 7.36 -38.39 53.93
CA ILE A 652 6.52 -39.01 54.97
C ILE A 652 5.66 -37.93 55.59
N TYR A 653 4.34 -38.02 55.41
CA TYR A 653 3.42 -37.00 55.89
C TYR A 653 2.02 -37.56 56.20
N PRO A 654 1.27 -36.95 57.14
CA PRO A 654 1.76 -35.96 58.10
C PRO A 654 2.77 -36.58 59.07
N ASN A 655 3.74 -35.81 59.55
CA ASN A 655 4.68 -36.24 60.59
C ASN A 655 5.01 -35.01 61.46
N PRO A 656 4.45 -34.88 62.67
CA PRO A 656 3.75 -35.90 63.45
C PRO A 656 2.38 -36.34 62.90
N MET A 657 1.93 -37.59 63.18
CA MET A 657 0.62 -38.11 62.75
C MET A 657 -0.27 -38.62 63.89
N LYS A 658 -1.59 -38.57 63.64
CA LYS A 658 -2.62 -39.09 64.56
C LYS A 658 -3.15 -40.46 64.16
N ASN A 659 -3.67 -40.63 62.95
CA ASN A 659 -4.40 -41.85 62.56
C ASN A 659 -3.71 -42.63 61.44
N SER A 660 -3.13 -41.94 60.46
CA SER A 660 -2.43 -42.53 59.33
C SER A 660 -1.21 -41.72 58.93
N ILE A 661 -0.30 -42.38 58.22
CA ILE A 661 0.91 -41.84 57.62
C ILE A 661 0.91 -42.21 56.15
N GLN A 662 1.23 -41.26 55.28
CA GLN A 662 1.44 -41.46 53.86
C GLN A 662 2.93 -41.38 53.55
N ILE A 663 3.39 -42.28 52.69
CA ILE A 663 4.77 -42.41 52.25
C ILE A 663 4.81 -42.29 50.73
N GLU A 664 5.58 -41.34 50.23
CA GLU A 664 5.78 -41.11 48.81
C GLU A 664 7.25 -41.08 48.44
N SER A 665 7.55 -41.32 47.17
CA SER A 665 8.88 -41.10 46.60
C SER A 665 8.81 -39.92 45.63
N LYS A 666 9.77 -39.00 45.73
CA LYS A 666 9.95 -37.82 44.85
C LYS A 666 10.34 -38.20 43.42
N SER A 667 10.80 -39.44 43.19
CA SER A 667 11.18 -39.93 41.87
C SER A 667 10.63 -41.33 41.63
N SER A 668 10.18 -41.57 40.39
CA SER A 668 9.73 -42.87 39.90
C SER A 668 10.85 -43.93 39.89
N GLU A 669 12.11 -43.52 40.03
CA GLU A 669 13.25 -44.44 40.07
C GLU A 669 13.36 -45.25 41.39
N TYR A 670 12.64 -44.80 42.42
CA TYR A 670 12.70 -45.24 43.80
C TYR A 670 11.36 -45.85 44.24
N GLU A 671 10.94 -46.90 43.52
CA GLU A 671 9.67 -47.57 43.78
C GLU A 671 9.76 -48.45 45.03
N ILE A 672 8.90 -48.14 46.01
CA ILE A 672 8.86 -48.79 47.32
C ILE A 672 8.34 -50.23 47.18
N ASP A 673 9.15 -51.19 47.63
CA ASP A 673 8.84 -52.63 47.67
C ASP A 673 8.22 -53.03 49.01
N SER A 674 8.81 -52.57 50.12
CA SER A 674 8.29 -52.90 51.46
C SER A 674 8.59 -51.83 52.50
N ILE A 675 7.71 -51.74 53.49
CA ILE A 675 7.75 -50.81 54.61
C ILE A 675 7.61 -51.58 55.92
N GLU A 676 8.52 -51.33 56.86
CA GLU A 676 8.52 -51.92 58.19
C GLU A 676 8.62 -50.80 59.24
N ILE A 677 7.74 -50.79 60.24
CA ILE A 677 7.79 -49.83 61.35
C ILE A 677 8.28 -50.53 62.60
N TYR A 678 9.25 -49.92 63.28
CA TYR A 678 9.86 -50.39 64.52
C TYR A 678 9.64 -49.37 65.63
N ASN A 679 9.37 -49.85 66.84
CA ASN A 679 9.45 -48.97 68.02
C ASN A 679 10.91 -48.66 68.38
N ILE A 680 11.12 -47.74 69.33
CA ILE A 680 12.49 -47.35 69.77
C ILE A 680 13.33 -48.50 70.35
N LEU A 681 12.70 -49.61 70.76
CA LEU A 681 13.40 -50.80 71.27
C LEU A 681 13.81 -51.75 70.14
N GLY A 682 13.54 -51.39 68.87
CA GLY A 682 13.84 -52.21 67.70
C GLY A 682 12.85 -53.36 67.47
N MET A 683 11.70 -53.38 68.15
CA MET A 683 10.64 -54.36 67.88
C MET A 683 9.81 -53.91 66.69
N LYS A 684 9.64 -54.79 65.70
CA LYS A 684 8.78 -54.56 64.53
C LYS A 684 7.31 -54.55 64.97
N VAL A 685 6.60 -53.46 64.66
CA VAL A 685 5.20 -53.24 65.03
C VAL A 685 4.26 -53.20 63.82
N VAL A 686 4.77 -52.86 62.62
CA VAL A 686 4.02 -52.88 61.36
C VAL A 686 4.92 -53.42 60.24
N SER A 687 4.33 -54.16 59.30
CA SER A 687 4.97 -54.60 58.05
C SER A 687 3.92 -54.52 56.94
N THR A 688 4.17 -53.75 55.88
CA THR A 688 3.23 -53.54 54.77
C THR A 688 3.96 -53.09 53.51
N ASP A 689 3.31 -53.16 52.35
CA ASP A 689 3.68 -52.50 51.10
C ASP A 689 2.75 -51.31 50.75
N ASP A 690 1.68 -51.11 51.55
CA ASP A 690 0.77 -49.97 51.41
C ASP A 690 1.46 -48.63 51.72
N LYS A 691 1.30 -47.67 50.81
CA LYS A 691 1.85 -46.31 50.95
C LYS A 691 1.06 -45.43 51.94
N ILE A 692 -0.17 -45.80 52.27
CA ILE A 692 -0.98 -45.14 53.31
C ILE A 692 -1.19 -46.14 54.45
N ILE A 693 -0.53 -45.91 55.58
CA ILE A 693 -0.47 -46.86 56.70
C ILE A 693 -1.35 -46.35 57.84
N ASN A 694 -2.27 -47.18 58.30
CA ASN A 694 -3.06 -46.91 59.50
C ASN A 694 -2.22 -47.22 60.76
N VAL A 695 -2.01 -46.21 61.59
CA VAL A 695 -1.21 -46.28 62.82
C VAL A 695 -2.02 -45.99 64.09
N THR A 696 -3.35 -46.02 64.00
CA THR A 696 -4.26 -45.71 65.12
C THR A 696 -4.01 -46.61 66.34
N GLY A 697 -3.54 -47.84 66.11
CA GLY A 697 -3.21 -48.81 67.17
C GLY A 697 -1.84 -48.64 67.84
N LEU A 698 -0.98 -47.74 67.36
CA LEU A 698 0.34 -47.49 67.95
C LEU A 698 0.24 -46.50 69.12
N THR A 699 0.97 -46.78 70.21
CA THR A 699 1.07 -45.84 71.34
C THR A 699 1.84 -44.58 70.94
N LYS A 700 1.55 -43.46 71.60
CA LYS A 700 2.27 -42.19 71.38
C LYS A 700 3.78 -42.37 71.56
N GLY A 701 4.58 -41.79 70.66
CA GLY A 701 6.04 -41.91 70.71
C GLY A 701 6.74 -41.87 69.35
N ILE A 702 8.06 -42.06 69.38
CA ILE A 702 8.92 -42.09 68.20
C ILE A 702 8.99 -43.51 67.64
N TYR A 703 8.92 -43.65 66.31
CA TYR A 703 9.11 -44.91 65.60
C TYR A 703 10.10 -44.73 64.44
N LEU A 704 10.72 -45.83 64.05
CA LEU A 704 11.59 -45.92 62.88
C LEU A 704 10.86 -46.66 61.76
N VAL A 705 10.75 -46.01 60.61
CA VAL A 705 10.20 -46.57 59.38
C VAL A 705 11.37 -46.98 58.50
N LYS A 706 11.50 -48.28 58.26
CA LYS A 706 12.45 -48.84 57.33
C LYS A 706 11.74 -49.12 56.01
N LEU A 707 12.25 -48.56 54.93
CA LEU A 707 11.74 -48.76 53.58
C LEU A 707 12.76 -49.52 52.76
N LYS A 708 12.30 -50.39 51.89
CA LYS A 708 13.11 -51.09 50.89
C LYS A 708 12.53 -50.82 49.51
N ASP A 709 13.37 -50.50 48.52
CA ASP A 709 12.92 -50.40 47.13
C ASP A 709 13.00 -51.75 46.40
N LEU A 710 12.45 -51.81 45.18
CA LEU A 710 12.49 -53.00 44.32
C LEU A 710 13.92 -53.44 43.94
N LYS A 711 14.90 -52.55 44.06
CA LYS A 711 16.33 -52.82 43.79
C LYS A 711 17.10 -53.24 45.04
N GLY A 712 16.44 -53.33 46.20
CA GLY A 712 17.01 -53.73 47.47
C GLY A 712 17.70 -52.62 48.27
N LYS A 713 17.63 -51.35 47.84
CA LYS A 713 18.12 -50.19 48.60
C LYS A 713 17.23 -49.97 49.83
N ILE A 714 17.85 -49.57 50.94
CA ILE A 714 17.16 -49.33 52.21
C ILE A 714 17.20 -47.84 52.56
N ALA A 715 16.06 -47.30 52.99
CA ALA A 715 15.91 -45.99 53.60
C ALA A 715 15.37 -46.13 55.03
N LEU A 716 15.73 -45.22 55.93
CA LEU A 716 15.32 -45.21 57.33
C LEU A 716 14.83 -43.82 57.71
N ARG A 717 13.57 -43.74 58.13
CA ARG A 717 12.91 -42.48 58.47
C ARG A 717 12.32 -42.49 59.86
N LYS A 718 12.42 -41.37 60.55
CA LYS A 718 11.76 -41.16 61.84
C LYS A 718 10.32 -40.74 61.62
N MET A 719 9.38 -41.35 62.33
CA MET A 719 8.00 -40.87 62.46
C MET A 719 7.63 -40.62 63.92
N ILE A 720 6.71 -39.67 64.15
CA ILE A 720 6.24 -39.27 65.49
C ILE A 720 4.73 -39.48 65.57
N LYS A 721 4.30 -40.40 66.45
CA LYS A 721 2.88 -40.67 66.74
C LYS A 721 2.41 -39.77 67.89
N GLU A 722 1.40 -38.95 67.62
CA GLU A 722 0.74 -38.08 68.61
C GLU A 722 -0.36 -38.73 69.43
#